data_AF-A0A1G3AMQ2-F1
#
_entry.id   AF-A0A1G3AMQ2-F1
#
_cell.length_a   1.000
_cell.length_b   1.000
_cell.length_c   1.000
_cell.angle_alpha   90.00
_cell.angle_beta   90.00
_cell.angle_gamma   90.00
#
_symmetry.space_group_name_H-M   'P 1'
#
loop_
_entity.id
_entity.type
_entity.pdbx_description
1 polymer ?
#
loop_
_entity_poly.entity_id
_entity_poly.type
_entity_poly.pdbx_seq_one_letter_code
_entity_poly.pdbx_strand_id
1 'polypeptide(L)'
;MKALLCLLAVLICVVCCGVLRADDWPQWRGPKRDGIWRESGVLEKFAAPQIKLRWRTAISSGYSGPTVAAGRVYVSDRITAPESQERVHCLDWTTGQTVWTYGYPCDYRGISFDAGPRASITIDDGRAYGLGAAGHFFCFDAAAGNVLWQKDLAQEYKLRLLPWGIAPAPLVEGDLVIVQVGGGPQACLIAFDKRTGLQRWTALDDPTSYASPLVVDQAGRRVLVCWTGTSLSGLDPATGALLWQHRWDHTGAWIDPIATPAIAANRVFVSCTLHGSQLLRLPPDQLQIETGWQRVGPGGRHSDGLHAVMSSPWIAGDCVYGFDNYGQLRCLDANTGKQLWEDRSAASQVIWGMAHAVRNGDKTWLFNDRGELLVSRLSSQGCEILSRAQLIKPTRVQLQRRGGVCWSHPAFAYRHVFARNDEELVCASLAAEDPAAAGLVAAPGSSSKADERPAGSEGPRALIAPFTAEQARESQQAWARHLGLPVEYTNLVGIKCVLIPPGEFDMGSTAAEIERLSEQARQQKLPAWYLEQIASEGPQRRVKITKPFYMSKYEVTVAQYRSFVRWGEYRPDSAQAGRDGQGLNATTQQLETGPQYTWEKPGFAQTDEQPVTNVSWHDAAAFCEYARGVEGDTWRLPTEAEWEYACRAGTTSLWASGDDERDLRSMANVADASLKLAWPKAPILPFVSVWDDGHAFAAPVGRFGPNAFGLHDMHGNVWEWCHDWYDPAYGRRSPREDPSGPVSGSARSCRGGSWNQAVPACRSAFRSGRAPTDRDFDGGFRVVQVW
;
A
#
# COMPACT_ATOMS: atom_id res chain seq x y z
N MET A 1 10.04 -75.35 -14.70
CA MET A 1 9.44 -74.27 -15.53
C MET A 1 8.45 -73.38 -14.78
N LYS A 2 7.43 -73.91 -14.07
CA LYS A 2 6.43 -73.07 -13.37
C LYS A 2 7.01 -72.17 -12.24
N ALA A 3 8.01 -72.64 -11.51
CA ALA A 3 8.69 -71.85 -10.47
C ALA A 3 9.54 -70.70 -11.04
N LEU A 4 10.12 -70.88 -12.24
CA LEU A 4 10.94 -69.86 -12.90
C LEU A 4 10.07 -68.71 -13.48
N LEU A 5 8.85 -69.04 -13.93
CA LEU A 5 7.87 -68.07 -14.42
C LEU A 5 7.25 -67.23 -13.28
N CYS A 6 7.07 -67.79 -12.08
CA CYS A 6 6.63 -67.02 -10.91
C CYS A 6 7.71 -66.06 -10.40
N LEU A 7 8.99 -66.47 -10.41
CA LEU A 7 10.09 -65.58 -10.04
C LEU A 7 10.29 -64.43 -11.03
N LEU A 8 10.12 -64.68 -12.33
CA LEU A 8 10.17 -63.61 -13.35
C LEU A 8 9.00 -62.62 -13.22
N ALA A 9 7.79 -63.10 -12.89
CA ALA A 9 6.62 -62.23 -12.68
C ALA A 9 6.77 -61.35 -11.43
N VAL A 10 7.35 -61.87 -10.34
CA VAL A 10 7.64 -61.08 -9.14
C VAL A 10 8.78 -60.08 -9.39
N LEU A 11 9.82 -60.45 -10.15
CA LEU A 11 10.90 -59.52 -10.50
C LEU A 11 10.43 -58.39 -11.43
N ILE A 12 9.51 -58.69 -12.36
CA ILE A 12 8.89 -57.68 -13.24
C ILE A 12 7.93 -56.77 -12.46
N CYS A 13 7.19 -57.29 -11.46
CA CYS A 13 6.38 -56.46 -10.56
C CYS A 13 7.23 -55.56 -9.65
N VAL A 14 8.41 -56.00 -9.20
CA VAL A 14 9.32 -55.17 -8.38
C VAL A 14 10.06 -54.11 -9.21
N VAL A 15 10.31 -54.37 -10.50
CA VAL A 15 10.91 -53.37 -11.42
C VAL A 15 9.89 -52.37 -11.99
N CYS A 16 8.60 -52.72 -12.01
CA CYS A 16 7.51 -51.81 -12.41
C CYS A 16 6.90 -50.99 -11.26
N CYS A 17 7.34 -51.18 -10.01
CA CYS A 17 7.15 -50.18 -8.96
C CYS A 17 8.09 -49.01 -9.27
N GLY A 18 7.67 -48.15 -10.21
CA GLY A 18 8.24 -46.83 -10.34
C GLY A 18 8.27 -46.20 -8.95
N VAL A 19 9.45 -46.00 -8.40
CA VAL A 19 9.62 -45.18 -7.21
C VAL A 19 9.05 -43.83 -7.62
N LEU A 20 7.82 -43.55 -7.18
CA LEU A 20 7.21 -42.23 -7.31
C LEU A 20 8.14 -41.29 -6.55
N ARG A 21 9.07 -40.67 -7.28
CA ARG A 21 9.88 -39.60 -6.73
C ARG A 21 8.93 -38.45 -6.48
N ALA A 22 8.72 -38.19 -5.20
CA ALA A 22 8.03 -37.04 -4.73
C ALA A 22 8.73 -35.78 -5.28
N ASP A 23 7.97 -34.86 -5.85
CA ASP A 23 8.53 -33.71 -6.59
C ASP A 23 9.04 -32.62 -5.64
N ASP A 24 10.14 -31.99 -6.03
CA ASP A 24 10.71 -30.81 -5.38
C ASP A 24 9.99 -29.52 -5.85
N TRP A 25 10.20 -28.42 -5.12
CA TRP A 25 9.76 -27.06 -5.46
C TRP A 25 10.93 -26.08 -5.34
N PRO A 26 11.98 -26.21 -6.18
CA PRO A 26 13.29 -25.63 -5.91
C PRO A 26 13.39 -24.11 -6.15
N GLN A 27 12.36 -23.50 -6.75
CA GLN A 27 12.40 -22.10 -7.17
C GLN A 27 11.00 -21.46 -7.19
N TRP A 28 10.95 -20.16 -7.47
CA TRP A 28 9.71 -19.39 -7.64
C TRP A 28 8.70 -20.13 -8.53
N ARG A 29 7.48 -20.32 -8.03
CA ARG A 29 6.38 -21.02 -8.74
C ARG A 29 6.73 -22.44 -9.23
N GLY A 30 7.65 -23.12 -8.56
CA GLY A 30 7.97 -24.53 -8.76
C GLY A 30 9.02 -24.77 -9.85
N PRO A 31 9.30 -26.05 -10.18
CA PRO A 31 10.44 -26.44 -11.01
C PRO A 31 10.55 -25.74 -12.36
N LYS A 32 9.41 -25.33 -12.95
CA LYS A 32 9.33 -24.66 -14.25
C LYS A 32 8.81 -23.22 -14.19
N ARG A 33 8.69 -22.64 -12.98
CA ARG A 33 8.08 -21.30 -12.73
C ARG A 33 6.64 -21.12 -13.24
N ASP A 34 5.93 -22.20 -13.52
CA ASP A 34 4.59 -22.19 -14.11
C ASP A 34 3.46 -22.24 -13.07
N GLY A 35 3.78 -22.50 -11.81
CA GLY A 35 2.79 -22.69 -10.75
C GLY A 35 2.00 -23.98 -10.92
N ILE A 36 2.64 -25.04 -11.43
CA ILE A 36 2.03 -26.37 -11.58
C ILE A 36 2.68 -27.34 -10.59
N TRP A 37 1.87 -27.88 -9.70
CA TRP A 37 2.21 -28.99 -8.82
C TRP A 37 1.83 -30.31 -9.50
N ARG A 38 2.81 -31.21 -9.63
CA ARG A 38 2.71 -32.39 -10.52
C ARG A 38 2.56 -33.72 -9.79
N GLU A 39 2.57 -33.72 -8.47
CA GLU A 39 2.34 -34.94 -7.70
C GLU A 39 0.88 -35.39 -7.77
N SER A 40 0.68 -36.70 -7.69
CA SER A 40 -0.63 -37.35 -7.61
C SER A 40 -0.85 -37.95 -6.22
N GLY A 41 -2.02 -38.54 -5.97
CA GLY A 41 -2.33 -39.16 -4.67
C GLY A 41 -2.50 -38.12 -3.55
N VAL A 42 -3.13 -37.01 -3.88
CA VAL A 42 -3.35 -35.85 -3.00
C VAL A 42 -4.83 -35.69 -2.68
N LEU A 43 -5.15 -34.94 -1.63
CA LEU A 43 -6.52 -34.77 -1.15
C LEU A 43 -7.43 -34.13 -2.20
N GLU A 44 -8.67 -34.62 -2.25
CA GLU A 44 -9.75 -34.05 -3.04
C GLU A 44 -10.50 -32.94 -2.29
N LYS A 45 -10.63 -33.09 -0.97
CA LYS A 45 -11.30 -32.17 -0.04
C LYS A 45 -10.64 -32.25 1.34
N PHE A 46 -10.73 -31.18 2.12
CA PHE A 46 -10.31 -31.17 3.51
C PHE A 46 -11.36 -31.83 4.41
N ALA A 47 -10.90 -32.59 5.41
CA ALA A 47 -11.78 -33.25 6.37
C ALA A 47 -12.33 -32.30 7.46
N ALA A 48 -11.69 -31.15 7.67
CA ALA A 48 -12.03 -30.19 8.73
C ALA A 48 -11.75 -28.75 8.26
N PRO A 49 -12.36 -27.72 8.89
CA PRO A 49 -12.14 -26.32 8.52
C PRO A 49 -10.74 -25.80 8.90
N GLN A 50 -9.95 -26.57 9.65
CA GLN A 50 -8.56 -26.27 9.99
C GLN A 50 -7.68 -27.43 9.53
N ILE A 51 -6.65 -27.14 8.74
CA ILE A 51 -5.67 -28.13 8.30
C ILE A 51 -4.76 -28.48 9.48
N LYS A 52 -4.59 -29.78 9.74
CA LYS A 52 -3.66 -30.27 10.76
C LYS A 52 -2.23 -30.10 10.25
N LEU A 53 -1.43 -29.34 11.00
CA LEU A 53 -0.02 -29.12 10.68
C LEU A 53 0.81 -30.34 11.05
N ARG A 54 1.81 -30.64 10.21
CA ARG A 54 2.89 -31.57 10.51
C ARG A 54 3.87 -30.94 11.50
N TRP A 55 4.25 -29.69 11.23
CA TRP A 55 5.12 -28.90 12.08
C TRP A 55 4.92 -27.40 11.80
N ARG A 56 5.44 -26.59 12.71
CA ARG A 56 5.57 -25.14 12.61
C ARG A 56 6.95 -24.73 13.10
N THR A 57 7.56 -23.71 12.49
CA THR A 57 8.87 -23.20 12.87
C THR A 57 8.82 -21.69 12.96
N ALA A 58 9.29 -21.13 14.07
CA ALA A 58 9.36 -19.69 14.27
C ALA A 58 10.34 -19.06 13.26
N ILE A 59 9.87 -18.03 12.57
CA ILE A 59 10.65 -17.15 11.69
C ILE A 59 10.18 -15.70 11.95
N SER A 60 10.72 -14.73 11.23
CA SER A 60 10.31 -13.33 11.30
C SER A 60 9.72 -12.85 9.97
N SER A 61 9.40 -11.57 9.85
CA SER A 61 8.66 -10.99 8.72
C SER A 61 9.37 -11.14 7.37
N GLY A 62 8.58 -11.26 6.30
CA GLY A 62 9.08 -11.26 4.94
C GLY A 62 8.14 -11.85 3.92
N TYR A 63 8.36 -11.57 2.63
CA TYR A 63 7.47 -11.96 1.54
C TYR A 63 7.98 -13.16 0.71
N SER A 64 9.24 -13.58 0.92
CA SER A 64 9.84 -14.72 0.23
C SER A 64 9.01 -15.97 0.43
N GLY A 65 8.46 -16.51 -0.67
CA GLY A 65 7.85 -17.83 -0.65
C GLY A 65 8.90 -18.90 -0.35
N PRO A 66 8.59 -19.93 0.46
CA PRO A 66 9.51 -21.03 0.70
C PRO A 66 9.85 -21.76 -0.61
N THR A 67 11.03 -22.38 -0.67
CA THR A 67 11.39 -23.36 -1.71
C THR A 67 11.83 -24.66 -1.07
N VAL A 68 11.58 -25.77 -1.75
CA VAL A 68 11.82 -27.12 -1.22
C VAL A 68 12.65 -27.89 -2.22
N ALA A 69 13.79 -28.43 -1.79
CA ALA A 69 14.64 -29.25 -2.64
C ALA A 69 15.49 -30.21 -1.83
N ALA A 70 15.68 -31.42 -2.35
CA ALA A 70 16.55 -32.44 -1.75
C ALA A 70 16.34 -32.64 -0.24
N GLY A 71 15.09 -32.67 0.21
CA GLY A 71 14.73 -32.85 1.62
C GLY A 71 14.99 -31.65 2.52
N ARG A 72 15.08 -30.44 1.96
CA ARG A 72 15.27 -29.20 2.70
C ARG A 72 14.24 -28.16 2.28
N VAL A 73 13.90 -27.28 3.22
CA VAL A 73 13.04 -26.11 3.00
C VAL A 73 13.88 -24.86 3.20
N TYR A 74 13.82 -23.93 2.26
CA TYR A 74 14.56 -22.68 2.29
C TYR A 74 13.61 -21.50 2.33
N VAL A 75 13.87 -20.53 3.20
CA VAL A 75 13.07 -19.30 3.32
C VAL A 75 13.94 -18.17 3.83
N SER A 76 13.61 -16.93 3.45
CA SER A 76 14.28 -15.74 3.99
C SER A 76 13.33 -14.89 4.82
N ASP A 77 13.88 -14.18 5.80
CA ASP A 77 13.16 -13.24 6.64
C ASP A 77 14.03 -12.05 7.06
N ARG A 78 13.44 -11.11 7.80
CA ARG A 78 14.14 -9.96 8.39
C ARG A 78 13.72 -9.78 9.83
N ILE A 79 14.72 -9.53 10.69
CA ILE A 79 14.52 -9.00 12.04
C ILE A 79 15.03 -7.56 12.12
N THR A 80 14.48 -6.79 13.05
CA THR A 80 14.82 -5.37 13.28
C THR A 80 15.49 -5.12 14.62
N ALA A 81 15.51 -6.12 15.51
CA ALA A 81 16.12 -6.05 16.84
C ALA A 81 16.90 -7.34 17.16
N PRO A 82 18.03 -7.28 17.90
CA PRO A 82 18.67 -6.05 18.42
C PRO A 82 19.29 -5.19 17.32
N GLU A 83 19.61 -5.78 16.16
CA GLU A 83 20.09 -5.09 14.97
C GLU A 83 19.32 -5.56 13.74
N SER A 84 19.19 -4.70 12.73
CA SER A 84 18.49 -5.07 11.51
C SER A 84 19.35 -6.00 10.65
N GLN A 85 18.83 -7.20 10.41
CA GLN A 85 19.47 -8.21 9.56
C GLN A 85 18.42 -8.93 8.74
N GLU A 86 18.78 -9.24 7.50
CA GLU A 86 18.08 -10.27 6.72
C GLU A 86 18.72 -11.62 7.02
N ARG A 87 17.91 -12.69 6.98
CA ARG A 87 18.37 -14.05 7.24
C ARG A 87 17.89 -15.00 6.16
N VAL A 88 18.71 -16.00 5.87
CA VAL A 88 18.39 -17.15 5.03
C VAL A 88 18.37 -18.39 5.93
N HIS A 89 17.28 -19.12 5.91
CA HIS A 89 17.09 -20.34 6.69
C HIS A 89 17.08 -21.56 5.78
N CYS A 90 17.66 -22.65 6.26
CA CYS A 90 17.45 -24.00 5.74
C CYS A 90 16.91 -24.87 6.86
N LEU A 91 15.83 -25.58 6.58
CA LEU A 91 15.14 -26.43 7.52
C LEU A 91 15.04 -27.86 6.97
N ASP A 92 15.03 -28.82 7.87
CA ASP A 92 14.70 -30.19 7.52
C ASP A 92 13.21 -30.29 7.18
N TRP A 93 12.89 -30.81 5.99
CA TRP A 93 11.50 -30.83 5.52
C TRP A 93 10.58 -31.71 6.38
N THR A 94 11.12 -32.75 7.01
CA THR A 94 10.31 -33.72 7.77
C THR A 94 9.94 -33.21 9.16
N THR A 95 10.88 -32.50 9.81
CA THR A 95 10.76 -32.09 11.21
C THR A 95 10.51 -30.60 11.40
N GLY A 96 10.83 -29.76 10.39
CA GLY A 96 10.83 -28.31 10.52
C GLY A 96 12.00 -27.77 11.35
N GLN A 97 12.94 -28.61 11.77
CA GLN A 97 14.11 -28.15 12.53
C GLN A 97 15.07 -27.38 11.63
N THR A 98 15.59 -26.26 12.14
CA THR A 98 16.63 -25.48 11.46
C THR A 98 17.89 -26.32 11.33
N VAL A 99 18.37 -26.48 10.09
CA VAL A 99 19.66 -27.09 9.76
C VAL A 99 20.74 -26.03 9.84
N TRP A 100 20.50 -24.88 9.22
CA TRP A 100 21.38 -23.72 9.30
C TRP A 100 20.60 -22.42 9.13
N THR A 101 21.18 -21.32 9.61
CA THR A 101 20.69 -19.96 9.40
C THR A 101 21.88 -19.07 9.14
N TYR A 102 21.82 -18.27 8.08
CA TYR A 102 22.81 -17.26 7.77
C TYR A 102 22.17 -15.88 7.86
N GLY A 103 22.67 -15.03 8.75
CA GLY A 103 22.22 -13.65 8.93
C GLY A 103 23.26 -12.65 8.46
N TYR A 104 22.83 -11.56 7.83
CA TYR A 104 23.71 -10.47 7.44
C TYR A 104 23.05 -9.11 7.72
N PRO A 105 23.83 -8.09 8.15
CA PRO A 105 23.31 -6.75 8.35
C PRO A 105 22.67 -6.22 7.08
N CYS A 106 21.48 -5.66 7.19
CA CYS A 106 20.78 -5.10 6.03
C CYS A 106 19.89 -3.94 6.47
N ASP A 107 20.19 -2.75 5.95
CA ASP A 107 19.44 -1.53 6.22
C ASP A 107 18.45 -1.27 5.06
N TYR A 108 17.20 -1.00 5.41
CA TYR A 108 16.12 -0.74 4.45
C TYR A 108 15.99 0.77 4.12
N ARG A 109 17.11 1.51 4.12
CA ARG A 109 17.12 2.91 3.67
C ARG A 109 16.66 2.97 2.20
N GLY A 110 15.57 3.70 1.95
CA GLY A 110 14.97 3.82 0.63
C GLY A 110 13.96 2.73 0.26
N ILE A 111 13.65 1.80 1.19
CA ILE A 111 12.59 0.79 1.03
C ILE A 111 11.44 1.14 2.00
N SER A 112 10.25 1.40 1.46
CA SER A 112 9.09 1.89 2.21
C SER A 112 8.25 0.80 2.89
N PHE A 113 8.39 -0.46 2.47
CA PHE A 113 7.73 -1.62 3.10
C PHE A 113 8.76 -2.41 3.90
N ASP A 114 8.69 -2.32 5.22
CA ASP A 114 9.73 -2.78 6.14
C ASP A 114 9.77 -4.30 6.35
N ALA A 115 8.71 -5.04 6.03
CA ALA A 115 8.73 -6.49 6.08
C ALA A 115 9.79 -7.09 5.14
N GLY A 116 10.43 -8.17 5.63
CA GLY A 116 11.65 -8.77 5.11
C GLY A 116 11.61 -9.35 3.69
N PRO A 117 12.74 -9.90 3.21
CA PRO A 117 13.04 -10.14 1.79
C PRO A 117 11.93 -10.82 0.99
N ARG A 118 11.89 -10.50 -0.31
CA ARG A 118 10.77 -10.81 -1.21
C ARG A 118 11.07 -11.91 -2.22
N ALA A 119 12.30 -11.97 -2.71
CA ALA A 119 12.71 -12.95 -3.70
C ALA A 119 12.80 -14.35 -3.06
N SER A 120 12.12 -15.33 -3.66
CA SER A 120 12.28 -16.74 -3.30
C SER A 120 13.71 -17.21 -3.61
N ILE A 121 14.29 -17.97 -2.68
CA ILE A 121 15.59 -18.61 -2.84
C ILE A 121 15.51 -19.67 -3.93
N THR A 122 16.45 -19.67 -4.87
CA THR A 122 16.51 -20.69 -5.92
C THR A 122 17.55 -21.75 -5.61
N ILE A 123 17.17 -23.02 -5.72
CA ILE A 123 18.04 -24.17 -5.47
C ILE A 123 18.38 -24.85 -6.79
N ASP A 124 19.67 -25.03 -7.06
CA ASP A 124 20.15 -25.77 -8.24
C ASP A 124 21.53 -26.38 -7.96
N ASP A 125 21.73 -27.63 -8.35
CA ASP A 125 23.03 -28.33 -8.27
C ASP A 125 23.75 -28.16 -6.92
N GLY A 126 23.01 -28.44 -5.83
CA GLY A 126 23.52 -28.34 -4.45
C GLY A 126 23.79 -26.92 -3.95
N ARG A 127 23.36 -25.88 -4.67
CA ARG A 127 23.55 -24.48 -4.32
C ARG A 127 22.24 -23.77 -4.04
N ALA A 128 22.26 -22.85 -3.09
CA ALA A 128 21.13 -21.97 -2.80
C ALA A 128 21.50 -20.52 -3.17
N TYR A 129 20.72 -19.90 -4.05
CA TYR A 129 20.90 -18.51 -4.49
C TYR A 129 19.87 -17.62 -3.81
N GLY A 130 20.33 -16.81 -2.86
CA GLY A 130 19.50 -15.88 -2.08
C GLY A 130 19.76 -14.43 -2.47
N LEU A 131 18.71 -13.69 -2.81
CA LEU A 131 18.78 -12.27 -3.17
C LEU A 131 17.96 -11.44 -2.18
N GLY A 132 18.65 -10.61 -1.39
CA GLY A 132 18.05 -9.74 -0.39
C GLY A 132 17.37 -8.51 -0.98
N ALA A 133 16.49 -7.86 -0.20
CA ALA A 133 15.70 -6.73 -0.70
C ALA A 133 16.55 -5.51 -1.11
N ALA A 134 17.73 -5.36 -0.51
CA ALA A 134 18.68 -4.28 -0.78
C ALA A 134 19.79 -4.65 -1.79
N GLY A 135 19.78 -5.86 -2.37
CA GLY A 135 20.76 -6.26 -3.39
C GLY A 135 21.94 -7.08 -2.89
N HIS A 136 21.93 -7.53 -1.64
CA HIS A 136 22.88 -8.55 -1.18
C HIS A 136 22.57 -9.89 -1.86
N PHE A 137 23.52 -10.42 -2.62
CA PHE A 137 23.32 -11.63 -3.41
C PHE A 137 24.33 -12.69 -3.01
N PHE A 138 23.81 -13.83 -2.55
CA PHE A 138 24.61 -14.92 -2.00
C PHE A 138 24.39 -16.21 -2.77
N CYS A 139 25.46 -16.97 -2.90
CA CYS A 139 25.40 -18.40 -3.19
C CYS A 139 25.92 -19.18 -1.99
N PHE A 140 25.09 -20.08 -1.50
CA PHE A 140 25.43 -20.99 -0.41
C PHE A 140 25.60 -22.41 -0.92
N ASP A 141 26.41 -23.20 -0.23
CA ASP A 141 26.22 -24.65 -0.22
C ASP A 141 24.83 -24.92 0.40
N ALA A 142 23.93 -25.51 -0.36
CA ALA A 142 22.53 -25.64 0.05
C ALA A 142 22.38 -26.53 1.31
N ALA A 143 23.21 -27.56 1.44
CA ALA A 143 23.14 -28.49 2.55
C ALA A 143 23.80 -27.94 3.82
N ALA A 144 24.96 -27.29 3.68
CA ALA A 144 25.80 -26.87 4.79
C ALA A 144 25.60 -25.40 5.21
N GLY A 145 25.11 -24.53 4.31
CA GLY A 145 24.91 -23.10 4.58
C GLY A 145 26.17 -22.25 4.49
N ASN A 146 27.30 -22.83 4.07
CA ASN A 146 28.53 -22.08 3.84
C ASN A 146 28.37 -21.16 2.63
N VAL A 147 28.78 -19.89 2.75
CA VAL A 147 28.84 -18.96 1.62
C VAL A 147 29.94 -19.43 0.65
N LEU A 148 29.55 -19.76 -0.59
CA LEU A 148 30.47 -20.11 -1.67
C LEU A 148 30.97 -18.85 -2.39
N TRP A 149 30.08 -17.88 -2.60
CA TRP A 149 30.40 -16.53 -3.05
C TRP A 149 29.28 -15.56 -2.67
N GLN A 150 29.60 -14.28 -2.60
CA GLN A 150 28.64 -13.21 -2.28
C GLN A 150 28.95 -11.93 -3.07
N LYS A 151 27.93 -11.09 -3.23
CA LYS A 151 27.99 -9.80 -3.93
C LYS A 151 27.12 -8.75 -3.25
N ASP A 152 27.55 -7.50 -3.33
CA ASP A 152 26.71 -6.35 -3.01
C ASP A 152 26.35 -5.66 -4.33
N LEU A 153 25.18 -6.02 -4.87
CA LEU A 153 24.78 -5.53 -6.18
C LEU A 153 24.43 -4.03 -6.15
N ALA A 154 23.95 -3.52 -5.01
CA ALA A 154 23.69 -2.09 -4.82
C ALA A 154 24.96 -1.27 -5.01
N GLN A 155 26.05 -1.70 -4.39
CA GLN A 155 27.34 -1.06 -4.52
C GLN A 155 27.99 -1.31 -5.89
N GLU A 156 28.07 -2.58 -6.33
CA GLU A 156 28.76 -2.98 -7.55
C GLU A 156 28.12 -2.38 -8.82
N TYR A 157 26.79 -2.29 -8.86
CA TYR A 157 26.02 -1.90 -10.05
C TYR A 157 25.22 -0.62 -9.89
N LYS A 158 25.31 0.08 -8.75
CA LYS A 158 24.58 1.35 -8.50
C LYS A 158 23.08 1.19 -8.74
N LEU A 159 22.47 0.21 -8.05
CA LEU A 159 21.06 -0.12 -8.24
C LEU A 159 20.15 1.08 -7.97
N ARG A 160 19.08 1.19 -8.77
CA ARG A 160 17.95 2.09 -8.52
C ARG A 160 16.88 1.29 -7.77
N LEU A 161 17.00 1.26 -6.44
CA LEU A 161 16.06 0.52 -5.59
C LEU A 161 14.64 1.08 -5.73
N LEU A 162 13.68 0.18 -5.93
CA LEU A 162 12.27 0.53 -5.95
C LEU A 162 11.71 0.60 -4.52
N PRO A 163 10.54 1.25 -4.29
CA PRO A 163 9.96 1.39 -2.95
C PRO A 163 9.71 0.07 -2.21
N TRP A 164 9.54 -1.06 -2.91
CA TRP A 164 9.42 -2.38 -2.30
C TRP A 164 10.73 -3.21 -2.34
N GLY A 165 11.87 -2.59 -2.66
CA GLY A 165 13.14 -3.29 -2.81
C GLY A 165 13.12 -4.29 -3.97
N ILE A 166 14.05 -5.25 -3.95
CA ILE A 166 14.18 -6.28 -4.98
C ILE A 166 13.25 -7.46 -4.66
N ALA A 167 12.45 -7.86 -5.65
CA ALA A 167 11.49 -8.96 -5.56
C ALA A 167 11.69 -10.10 -6.59
N PRO A 168 12.22 -9.87 -7.82
CA PRO A 168 12.42 -10.94 -8.79
C PRO A 168 13.31 -12.07 -8.24
N ALA A 169 12.84 -13.31 -8.33
CA ALA A 169 13.59 -14.47 -7.87
C ALA A 169 14.74 -14.83 -8.84
N PRO A 170 15.98 -15.08 -8.35
CA PRO A 170 17.13 -15.47 -9.19
C PRO A 170 16.79 -16.65 -10.09
N LEU A 171 17.11 -16.59 -11.38
CA LEU A 171 16.79 -17.63 -12.35
C LEU A 171 18.07 -18.37 -12.75
N VAL A 172 18.06 -19.71 -12.66
CA VAL A 172 19.18 -20.53 -13.15
C VAL A 172 18.87 -21.02 -14.56
N GLU A 173 19.81 -20.84 -15.48
CA GLU A 173 19.76 -21.34 -16.85
C GLU A 173 21.16 -21.84 -17.25
N GLY A 174 21.31 -23.16 -17.39
CA GLY A 174 22.61 -23.79 -17.65
C GLY A 174 23.62 -23.54 -16.52
N ASP A 175 24.75 -22.93 -16.87
CA ASP A 175 25.80 -22.54 -15.92
C ASP A 175 25.63 -21.10 -15.37
N LEU A 176 24.51 -20.43 -15.69
CA LEU A 176 24.26 -19.05 -15.28
C LEU A 176 23.21 -18.94 -14.20
N VAL A 177 23.39 -17.95 -13.32
CA VAL A 177 22.33 -17.41 -12.46
C VAL A 177 22.07 -15.96 -12.84
N ILE A 178 20.81 -15.64 -13.15
CA ILE A 178 20.36 -14.39 -13.75
C ILE A 178 19.44 -13.66 -12.77
N VAL A 179 19.70 -12.37 -12.54
CA VAL A 179 18.91 -11.52 -11.63
C VAL A 179 18.44 -10.25 -12.35
N GLN A 180 17.25 -9.77 -12.00
CA GLN A 180 16.67 -8.52 -12.48
C GLN A 180 16.64 -7.52 -11.32
N VAL A 181 17.52 -6.52 -11.35
CA VAL A 181 17.87 -5.69 -10.18
C VAL A 181 17.93 -4.19 -10.46
N GLY A 182 17.98 -3.76 -11.73
CA GLY A 182 17.86 -2.33 -12.07
C GLY A 182 19.12 -1.51 -11.77
N GLY A 183 20.29 -2.00 -12.17
CA GLY A 183 21.57 -1.29 -12.05
C GLY A 183 21.72 -0.08 -12.98
N GLY A 184 22.91 0.54 -12.93
CA GLY A 184 23.40 1.56 -13.87
C GLY A 184 23.41 1.08 -15.33
N PRO A 185 24.03 1.82 -16.27
CA PRO A 185 23.83 1.60 -17.69
C PRO A 185 23.97 0.13 -18.10
N GLN A 186 22.95 -0.39 -18.78
CA GLN A 186 22.84 -1.76 -19.28
C GLN A 186 22.80 -2.87 -18.22
N ALA A 187 22.46 -2.58 -16.96
CA ALA A 187 22.43 -3.55 -15.87
C ALA A 187 21.04 -3.75 -15.24
N CYS A 188 19.97 -3.63 -16.03
CA CYS A 188 18.64 -4.04 -15.58
C CYS A 188 18.64 -5.53 -15.21
N LEU A 189 19.22 -6.35 -16.09
CA LEU A 189 19.53 -7.76 -15.86
C LEU A 189 21.02 -8.00 -15.80
N ILE A 190 21.42 -8.95 -14.95
CA ILE A 190 22.81 -9.36 -14.78
C ILE A 190 22.85 -10.88 -14.68
N ALA A 191 23.76 -11.50 -15.43
CA ALA A 191 24.05 -12.92 -15.31
C ALA A 191 25.44 -13.15 -14.74
N PHE A 192 25.50 -14.08 -13.81
CA PHE A 192 26.71 -14.55 -13.18
C PHE A 192 26.92 -16.02 -13.49
N ASP A 193 28.19 -16.43 -13.58
CA ASP A 193 28.55 -17.82 -13.48
C ASP A 193 28.07 -18.38 -12.14
N LYS A 194 27.21 -19.39 -12.16
CA LYS A 194 26.51 -19.87 -10.96
C LYS A 194 27.47 -20.46 -9.92
N ARG A 195 28.65 -20.94 -10.34
CA ARG A 195 29.64 -21.58 -9.46
C ARG A 195 30.60 -20.57 -8.84
N THR A 196 31.00 -19.55 -9.58
CA THR A 196 32.08 -18.62 -9.19
C THR A 196 31.57 -17.23 -8.82
N GLY A 197 30.35 -16.88 -9.21
CA GLY A 197 29.81 -15.53 -9.06
C GLY A 197 30.42 -14.51 -10.02
N LEU A 198 31.26 -14.92 -10.98
CA LEU A 198 31.83 -13.99 -11.96
C LEU A 198 30.75 -13.50 -12.93
N GLN A 199 30.67 -12.19 -13.14
CA GLN A 199 29.75 -11.61 -14.13
C GLN A 199 30.08 -12.17 -15.52
N ARG A 200 29.05 -12.59 -16.24
CA ARG A 200 29.14 -13.04 -17.64
C ARG A 200 28.59 -12.01 -18.61
N TRP A 201 27.45 -11.41 -18.29
CA TRP A 201 26.85 -10.35 -19.09
C TRP A 201 25.91 -9.48 -18.25
N THR A 202 25.65 -8.28 -18.75
CA THR A 202 24.60 -7.36 -18.28
C THR A 202 23.71 -7.01 -19.48
N ALA A 203 22.43 -6.74 -19.26
CA ALA A 203 21.51 -6.37 -20.33
C ALA A 203 20.48 -5.32 -19.92
N LEU A 204 20.06 -4.53 -20.92
CA LEU A 204 19.00 -3.51 -20.92
C LEU A 204 19.25 -2.30 -20.01
N ASP A 205 18.87 -1.12 -20.53
CA ASP A 205 18.85 0.15 -19.79
C ASP A 205 17.48 0.42 -19.14
N ASP A 206 16.52 -0.49 -19.31
CA ASP A 206 15.17 -0.36 -18.75
C ASP A 206 15.22 -0.29 -17.21
N PRO A 207 14.34 0.49 -16.57
CA PRO A 207 14.10 0.35 -15.14
C PRO A 207 13.73 -1.10 -14.79
N THR A 208 14.08 -1.56 -13.58
CA THR A 208 13.65 -2.88 -13.10
C THR A 208 12.15 -2.89 -12.81
N SER A 209 11.62 -4.07 -12.47
CA SER A 209 10.25 -4.29 -12.01
C SER A 209 10.24 -5.34 -10.90
N TYR A 210 9.06 -5.71 -10.39
CA TYR A 210 8.94 -6.76 -9.38
C TYR A 210 8.64 -8.15 -9.98
N ALA A 211 8.46 -8.24 -11.30
CA ALA A 211 8.15 -9.48 -11.99
C ALA A 211 9.39 -10.40 -12.12
N SER A 212 9.23 -11.68 -11.83
CA SER A 212 10.32 -12.66 -11.96
C SER A 212 10.53 -13.06 -13.43
N PRO A 213 11.79 -13.15 -13.93
CA PRO A 213 12.07 -13.61 -15.28
C PRO A 213 11.83 -15.12 -15.41
N LEU A 214 11.65 -15.58 -16.65
CA LEU A 214 11.46 -16.99 -16.99
C LEU A 214 11.98 -17.31 -18.39
N VAL A 215 12.21 -18.60 -18.69
CA VAL A 215 12.75 -19.05 -19.99
C VAL A 215 11.72 -19.87 -20.75
N VAL A 216 11.59 -19.60 -22.04
CA VAL A 216 10.71 -20.33 -22.97
C VAL A 216 11.51 -20.89 -24.14
N ASP A 217 10.93 -21.86 -24.83
CA ASP A 217 11.40 -22.31 -26.13
C ASP A 217 10.61 -21.56 -27.22
N GLN A 218 11.32 -20.89 -28.12
CA GLN A 218 10.74 -20.14 -29.24
C GLN A 218 11.63 -20.31 -30.48
N ALA A 219 11.04 -20.65 -31.63
CA ALA A 219 11.78 -20.84 -32.88
C ALA A 219 12.98 -21.79 -32.74
N GLY A 220 12.84 -22.84 -31.92
CA GLY A 220 13.91 -23.80 -31.63
C GLY A 220 15.05 -23.27 -30.75
N ARG A 221 14.88 -22.10 -30.10
CA ARG A 221 15.88 -21.49 -29.22
C ARG A 221 15.32 -21.22 -27.83
N ARG A 222 16.21 -21.22 -26.83
CA ARG A 222 15.92 -20.74 -25.47
C ARG A 222 15.84 -19.22 -25.50
N VAL A 223 14.77 -18.65 -24.96
CA VAL A 223 14.55 -17.20 -24.85
C VAL A 223 14.22 -16.84 -23.41
N LEU A 224 15.03 -15.97 -22.83
CA LEU A 224 14.80 -15.36 -21.53
C LEU A 224 13.77 -14.23 -21.67
N VAL A 225 12.60 -14.40 -21.07
CA VAL A 225 11.51 -13.42 -21.07
C VAL A 225 11.58 -12.60 -19.79
N CYS A 226 11.73 -11.28 -19.95
CA CYS A 226 11.88 -10.32 -18.86
C CYS A 226 10.81 -9.24 -18.96
N TRP A 227 9.98 -9.13 -17.93
CA TRP A 227 9.06 -8.01 -17.82
C TRP A 227 9.72 -6.91 -16.98
N THR A 228 10.18 -5.87 -17.64
CA THR A 228 10.89 -4.73 -17.03
C THR A 228 9.93 -3.59 -16.73
N GLY A 229 10.45 -2.47 -16.22
CA GLY A 229 9.64 -1.28 -15.93
C GLY A 229 9.17 -0.49 -17.16
N THR A 230 9.57 -0.87 -18.39
CA THR A 230 9.22 -0.17 -19.64
C THR A 230 9.04 -1.10 -20.84
N SER A 231 9.27 -2.41 -20.69
CA SER A 231 9.20 -3.35 -21.79
C SER A 231 9.00 -4.79 -21.33
N LEU A 232 8.37 -5.60 -22.20
CA LEU A 232 8.57 -7.04 -22.21
C LEU A 232 9.65 -7.37 -23.23
N SER A 233 10.75 -7.96 -22.78
CA SER A 233 11.90 -8.25 -23.62
C SER A 233 12.19 -9.75 -23.67
N GLY A 234 12.60 -10.22 -24.84
CA GLY A 234 13.15 -11.55 -25.07
C GLY A 234 14.64 -11.45 -25.32
N LEU A 235 15.44 -12.11 -24.49
CA LEU A 235 16.89 -12.11 -24.57
C LEU A 235 17.42 -13.52 -24.84
N ASP A 236 18.59 -13.61 -25.44
CA ASP A 236 19.39 -14.82 -25.43
C ASP A 236 19.92 -15.04 -24.00
N PRO A 237 19.56 -16.14 -23.31
CA PRO A 237 19.96 -16.34 -21.93
C PRO A 237 21.48 -16.51 -21.74
N ALA A 238 22.20 -17.00 -22.75
CA ALA A 238 23.62 -17.26 -22.64
C ALA A 238 24.46 -15.97 -22.79
N THR A 239 23.96 -14.99 -23.54
CA THR A 239 24.72 -13.79 -23.93
C THR A 239 24.11 -12.47 -23.46
N GLY A 240 22.83 -12.45 -23.07
CA GLY A 240 22.09 -11.22 -22.77
C GLY A 240 21.69 -10.43 -24.03
N ALA A 241 21.94 -10.95 -25.23
CA ALA A 241 21.63 -10.26 -26.47
C ALA A 241 20.11 -10.13 -26.66
N LEU A 242 19.66 -8.93 -27.05
CA LEU A 242 18.25 -8.65 -27.33
C LEU A 242 17.80 -9.40 -28.59
N LEU A 243 16.76 -10.23 -28.45
CA LEU A 243 16.14 -10.96 -29.56
C LEU A 243 14.89 -10.23 -30.06
N TRP A 244 14.03 -9.81 -29.13
CA TRP A 244 12.86 -9.00 -29.44
C TRP A 244 12.48 -8.13 -28.23
N GLN A 245 11.77 -7.05 -28.48
CA GLN A 245 11.29 -6.14 -27.44
C GLN A 245 9.89 -5.62 -27.78
N HIS A 246 8.99 -5.73 -26.83
CA HIS A 246 7.67 -5.11 -26.86
C HIS A 246 7.65 -3.98 -25.83
N ARG A 247 7.61 -2.73 -26.30
CA ARG A 247 7.60 -1.55 -25.43
C ARG A 247 6.25 -1.39 -24.76
N TRP A 248 6.27 -0.93 -23.51
CA TRP A 248 5.07 -0.61 -22.76
C TRP A 248 5.22 0.77 -22.12
N ASP A 249 4.41 1.73 -22.59
CA ASP A 249 4.43 3.09 -22.07
C ASP A 249 3.68 3.14 -20.73
N HIS A 250 4.45 3.24 -19.64
CA HIS A 250 3.89 3.50 -18.31
C HIS A 250 3.73 5.00 -18.10
N THR A 251 2.52 5.43 -17.74
CA THR A 251 2.21 6.81 -17.34
C THR A 251 2.14 6.91 -15.82
N GLY A 252 3.07 7.61 -15.19
CA GLY A 252 3.06 7.89 -13.75
C GLY A 252 4.39 7.64 -13.03
N ALA A 253 4.44 8.00 -11.75
CA ALA A 253 5.65 7.97 -10.93
C ALA A 253 6.02 6.58 -10.37
N TRP A 254 5.23 5.53 -10.64
CA TRP A 254 5.39 4.19 -10.06
C TRP A 254 5.56 3.12 -11.12
N ILE A 255 6.43 2.15 -10.83
CA ILE A 255 6.67 0.97 -11.67
C ILE A 255 5.55 -0.05 -11.43
N ASP A 256 4.65 -0.14 -12.40
CA ASP A 256 3.41 -0.92 -12.36
C ASP A 256 3.59 -2.44 -12.50
N PRO A 257 4.63 -2.95 -13.21
CA PRO A 257 4.73 -4.39 -13.35
C PRO A 257 5.19 -5.14 -12.10
N ILE A 258 4.28 -5.98 -11.62
CA ILE A 258 4.48 -6.75 -10.38
C ILE A 258 4.31 -8.25 -10.64
N ALA A 259 3.22 -8.64 -11.30
CA ALA A 259 2.93 -10.04 -11.57
C ALA A 259 3.91 -10.66 -12.58
N THR A 260 4.33 -11.91 -12.34
CA THR A 260 5.12 -12.67 -13.32
C THR A 260 4.26 -12.93 -14.57
N PRO A 261 4.78 -12.72 -15.80
CA PRO A 261 4.05 -13.03 -17.03
C PRO A 261 3.54 -14.46 -17.07
N ALA A 262 2.30 -14.64 -17.52
CA ALA A 262 1.72 -15.95 -17.73
C ALA A 262 2.04 -16.44 -19.14
N ILE A 263 2.76 -17.56 -19.27
CA ILE A 263 3.09 -18.12 -20.58
C ILE A 263 2.51 -19.53 -20.69
N ALA A 264 1.76 -19.78 -21.77
CA ALA A 264 1.30 -21.11 -22.12
C ALA A 264 1.20 -21.27 -23.64
N ALA A 265 1.80 -22.35 -24.15
CA ALA A 265 2.03 -22.53 -25.58
C ALA A 265 2.71 -21.30 -26.17
N ASN A 266 2.10 -20.67 -27.17
CA ASN A 266 2.64 -19.51 -27.90
C ASN A 266 2.02 -18.18 -27.46
N ARG A 267 1.45 -18.11 -26.24
CA ARG A 267 0.77 -16.91 -25.72
C ARG A 267 1.45 -16.43 -24.45
N VAL A 268 1.59 -15.12 -24.34
CA VAL A 268 2.14 -14.42 -23.18
C VAL A 268 1.10 -13.44 -22.70
N PHE A 269 0.58 -13.62 -21.49
CA PHE A 269 -0.37 -12.71 -20.87
C PHE A 269 0.30 -11.94 -19.74
N VAL A 270 0.03 -10.65 -19.73
CA VAL A 270 0.74 -9.67 -18.93
C VAL A 270 -0.26 -8.65 -18.41
N SER A 271 -0.02 -8.20 -17.19
CA SER A 271 -0.98 -7.37 -16.47
C SER A 271 -0.23 -6.33 -15.63
N CYS A 272 -0.86 -5.18 -15.53
CA CYS A 272 -0.37 -3.96 -14.95
C CYS A 272 -1.54 -3.35 -14.18
N THR A 273 -1.30 -2.99 -12.91
CA THR A 273 -2.38 -2.55 -12.01
C THR A 273 -3.04 -1.28 -12.57
N LEU A 274 -2.23 -0.36 -13.09
CA LEU A 274 -2.67 0.93 -13.65
C LEU A 274 -2.95 0.95 -15.14
N HIS A 275 -2.29 0.08 -15.90
CA HIS A 275 -2.29 0.16 -17.37
C HIS A 275 -3.05 -0.97 -18.05
N GLY A 276 -3.70 -1.83 -17.26
CA GLY A 276 -4.54 -2.91 -17.75
C GLY A 276 -3.74 -4.15 -18.11
N SER A 277 -4.18 -4.86 -19.14
CA SER A 277 -3.60 -6.15 -19.49
C SER A 277 -3.52 -6.38 -20.99
N GLN A 278 -2.61 -7.25 -21.39
CA GLN A 278 -2.41 -7.59 -22.79
C GLN A 278 -2.15 -9.08 -22.93
N LEU A 279 -2.58 -9.62 -24.07
CA LEU A 279 -2.12 -10.91 -24.53
C LEU A 279 -1.30 -10.71 -25.81
N LEU A 280 -0.09 -11.22 -25.76
CA LEU A 280 0.91 -11.22 -26.81
C LEU A 280 1.09 -12.65 -27.34
N ARG A 281 1.62 -12.77 -28.56
CA ARG A 281 1.88 -14.05 -29.22
C ARG A 281 3.36 -14.20 -29.50
N LEU A 282 3.89 -15.39 -29.25
CA LEU A 282 5.24 -15.80 -29.63
C LEU A 282 5.12 -16.70 -30.86
N PRO A 283 5.41 -16.23 -32.08
CA PRO A 283 5.40 -17.08 -33.26
C PRO A 283 6.29 -18.30 -33.05
N PRO A 284 5.83 -19.52 -33.38
CA PRO A 284 6.57 -20.75 -33.10
C PRO A 284 7.86 -20.88 -33.91
N ASP A 285 7.94 -20.21 -35.05
CA ASP A 285 9.00 -20.29 -36.06
C ASP A 285 9.85 -19.02 -36.19
N GLN A 286 9.53 -17.96 -35.43
CA GLN A 286 10.24 -16.68 -35.48
C GLN A 286 10.58 -16.17 -34.09
N LEU A 287 11.76 -15.53 -33.95
CA LEU A 287 12.18 -14.83 -32.74
C LEU A 287 11.57 -13.43 -32.70
N GLN A 288 10.26 -13.35 -32.56
CA GLN A 288 9.51 -12.10 -32.50
C GLN A 288 8.41 -12.17 -31.44
N ILE A 289 7.79 -11.05 -31.15
CA ILE A 289 6.59 -11.01 -30.33
C ILE A 289 5.55 -10.15 -31.04
N GLU A 290 4.32 -10.63 -31.08
CA GLU A 290 3.22 -9.97 -31.78
C GLU A 290 2.12 -9.58 -30.79
N THR A 291 1.47 -8.45 -31.05
CA THR A 291 0.31 -8.03 -30.27
C THR A 291 -0.91 -8.89 -30.63
N GLY A 292 -1.54 -9.51 -29.63
CA GLY A 292 -2.83 -10.17 -29.76
C GLY A 292 -3.97 -9.19 -29.51
N TRP A 293 -4.20 -8.87 -28.23
CA TRP A 293 -5.21 -7.89 -27.81
C TRP A 293 -4.74 -7.15 -26.56
N GLN A 294 -5.28 -5.96 -26.32
CA GLN A 294 -5.00 -5.14 -25.14
C GLN A 294 -6.32 -4.64 -24.52
N ARG A 295 -6.38 -4.65 -23.18
CA ARG A 295 -7.40 -3.99 -22.36
C ARG A 295 -6.71 -2.88 -21.59
N VAL A 296 -7.17 -1.64 -21.76
CA VAL A 296 -6.59 -0.45 -21.14
C VAL A 296 -7.64 0.19 -20.24
N GLY A 297 -7.22 0.64 -19.06
CA GLY A 297 -8.05 1.37 -18.12
C GLY A 297 -7.37 1.45 -16.76
N PRO A 298 -7.73 2.41 -15.90
CA PRO A 298 -7.31 2.38 -14.50
C PRO A 298 -7.86 1.10 -13.83
N GLY A 299 -7.03 0.45 -13.00
CA GLY A 299 -7.47 -0.70 -12.20
C GLY A 299 -8.43 -0.29 -11.10
N GLY A 300 -9.72 -0.27 -11.42
CA GLY A 300 -10.82 0.01 -10.50
C GLY A 300 -11.65 -1.22 -10.15
N ARG A 301 -12.59 -1.09 -9.21
CA ARG A 301 -13.54 -2.17 -8.85
C ARG A 301 -14.42 -2.61 -10.03
N HIS A 302 -14.50 -1.81 -11.09
CA HIS A 302 -15.41 -1.95 -12.22
C HIS A 302 -14.72 -2.00 -13.60
N SER A 303 -13.42 -2.30 -13.67
CA SER A 303 -12.73 -2.44 -14.96
C SER A 303 -13.17 -3.73 -15.70
N ASP A 304 -13.07 -3.73 -17.02
CA ASP A 304 -13.33 -4.87 -17.91
C ASP A 304 -12.07 -5.72 -18.21
N GLY A 305 -10.91 -5.33 -17.68
CA GLY A 305 -9.62 -6.01 -17.78
C GLY A 305 -9.27 -6.83 -16.54
N LEU A 306 -8.06 -7.41 -16.51
CA LEU A 306 -7.50 -8.04 -15.31
C LEU A 306 -6.30 -7.24 -14.84
N HIS A 307 -6.34 -6.67 -13.64
CA HIS A 307 -5.31 -5.80 -13.07
C HIS A 307 -4.60 -6.50 -11.91
N ALA A 308 -3.86 -7.55 -12.25
CA ALA A 308 -3.15 -8.37 -11.28
C ALA A 308 -1.99 -7.59 -10.63
N VAL A 309 -1.86 -7.76 -9.32
CA VAL A 309 -0.83 -7.10 -8.50
C VAL A 309 0.24 -8.13 -8.14
N MET A 310 0.18 -8.74 -6.96
CA MET A 310 1.17 -9.71 -6.47
C MET A 310 0.88 -11.17 -6.90
N SER A 311 -0.37 -11.49 -7.24
CA SER A 311 -0.73 -12.84 -7.72
C SER A 311 -0.46 -12.93 -9.21
N SER A 312 0.35 -13.90 -9.63
CA SER A 312 0.66 -14.07 -11.04
C SER A 312 -0.53 -14.72 -11.77
N PRO A 313 -0.99 -14.14 -12.89
CA PRO A 313 -2.05 -14.74 -13.71
C PRO A 313 -1.57 -16.07 -14.32
N TRP A 314 -2.50 -16.83 -14.90
CA TRP A 314 -2.17 -18.04 -15.64
C TRP A 314 -3.10 -18.26 -16.83
N ILE A 315 -2.59 -18.98 -17.83
CA ILE A 315 -3.36 -19.37 -19.02
C ILE A 315 -3.66 -20.87 -18.92
N ALA A 316 -4.91 -21.26 -19.14
CA ALA A 316 -5.29 -22.66 -19.29
C ALA A 316 -6.39 -22.81 -20.35
N GLY A 317 -6.13 -23.62 -21.38
CA GLY A 317 -7.02 -23.71 -22.53
C GLY A 317 -7.22 -22.35 -23.18
N ASP A 318 -8.47 -21.96 -23.43
CA ASP A 318 -8.82 -20.65 -24.00
C ASP A 318 -9.17 -19.59 -22.95
N CYS A 319 -8.68 -19.77 -21.72
CA CYS A 319 -8.95 -18.88 -20.61
C CYS A 319 -7.66 -18.31 -20.03
N VAL A 320 -7.72 -17.03 -19.65
CA VAL A 320 -6.76 -16.38 -18.76
C VAL A 320 -7.44 -16.21 -17.41
N TYR A 321 -6.77 -16.62 -16.34
CA TYR A 321 -7.26 -16.48 -14.98
C TYR A 321 -6.31 -15.61 -14.16
N GLY A 322 -6.86 -14.90 -13.18
CA GLY A 322 -6.05 -14.18 -12.20
C GLY A 322 -6.91 -13.42 -11.18
N PHE A 323 -6.25 -12.94 -10.13
CA PHE A 323 -6.86 -12.08 -9.13
C PHE A 323 -6.66 -10.62 -9.52
N ASP A 324 -7.77 -9.88 -9.62
CA ASP A 324 -7.76 -8.45 -9.81
C ASP A 324 -7.40 -7.71 -8.50
N ASN A 325 -7.14 -6.41 -8.61
CA ASN A 325 -6.66 -5.53 -7.57
C ASN A 325 -7.55 -5.51 -6.31
N TYR A 326 -8.81 -5.92 -6.36
CA TYR A 326 -9.71 -5.95 -5.20
C TYR A 326 -10.10 -7.37 -4.74
N GLY A 327 -9.32 -8.39 -5.09
CA GLY A 327 -9.56 -9.79 -4.67
C GLY A 327 -10.60 -10.53 -5.49
N GLN A 328 -10.98 -9.96 -6.64
CA GLN A 328 -11.88 -10.60 -7.60
C GLN A 328 -11.10 -11.63 -8.42
N LEU A 329 -11.47 -12.91 -8.33
CA LEU A 329 -10.94 -13.92 -9.25
C LEU A 329 -11.68 -13.80 -10.58
N ARG A 330 -10.97 -13.49 -11.66
CA ARG A 330 -11.56 -13.30 -12.99
C ARG A 330 -11.11 -14.37 -13.95
N CYS A 331 -11.98 -14.67 -14.91
CA CYS A 331 -11.65 -15.41 -16.11
C CYS A 331 -11.89 -14.52 -17.32
N LEU A 332 -10.87 -14.37 -18.15
CA LEU A 332 -10.96 -13.72 -19.45
C LEU A 332 -10.88 -14.78 -20.55
N ASP A 333 -11.59 -14.54 -21.64
CA ASP A 333 -11.37 -15.25 -22.89
C ASP A 333 -9.99 -14.90 -23.44
N ALA A 334 -9.13 -15.91 -23.64
CA ALA A 334 -7.74 -15.68 -24.04
C ALA A 334 -7.59 -15.16 -25.47
N ASN A 335 -8.63 -15.27 -26.30
CA ASN A 335 -8.58 -14.82 -27.70
C ASN A 335 -9.02 -13.37 -27.86
N THR A 336 -9.91 -12.88 -26.98
CA THR A 336 -10.55 -11.57 -27.09
C THR A 336 -10.30 -10.65 -25.90
N GLY A 337 -9.80 -11.18 -24.78
CA GLY A 337 -9.64 -10.45 -23.52
C GLY A 337 -10.95 -10.04 -22.87
N LYS A 338 -12.08 -10.60 -23.30
CA LYS A 338 -13.39 -10.33 -22.71
C LYS A 338 -13.51 -11.08 -21.38
N GLN A 339 -13.96 -10.40 -20.32
CA GLN A 339 -14.32 -11.08 -19.08
C GLN A 339 -15.49 -12.06 -19.33
N LEU A 340 -15.25 -13.33 -19.01
CA LEU A 340 -16.25 -14.40 -19.04
C LEU A 340 -17.02 -14.46 -17.72
N TRP A 341 -16.31 -14.37 -16.59
CA TRP A 341 -16.91 -14.36 -15.26
C TRP A 341 -15.98 -13.74 -14.22
N GLU A 342 -16.57 -13.41 -13.06
CA GLU A 342 -15.90 -12.94 -11.85
C GLU A 342 -16.42 -13.72 -10.63
N ASP A 343 -15.52 -14.16 -9.75
CA ASP A 343 -15.82 -14.72 -8.43
C ASP A 343 -15.23 -13.82 -7.32
N ARG A 344 -15.98 -13.65 -6.24
CA ARG A 344 -15.62 -12.79 -5.09
C ARG A 344 -15.45 -13.56 -3.79
N SER A 345 -15.45 -14.89 -3.86
CA SER A 345 -15.44 -15.75 -2.69
C SER A 345 -14.05 -16.29 -2.38
N ALA A 346 -13.16 -16.40 -3.38
CA ALA A 346 -11.83 -16.99 -3.20
C ALA A 346 -10.87 -16.17 -2.32
N ALA A 347 -10.98 -14.84 -2.31
CA ALA A 347 -10.10 -13.93 -1.57
C ALA A 347 -10.86 -12.73 -0.98
N SER A 348 -10.19 -11.95 -0.15
CA SER A 348 -10.79 -10.80 0.53
C SER A 348 -11.14 -9.69 -0.46
N GLN A 349 -12.32 -9.08 -0.31
CA GLN A 349 -12.85 -8.06 -1.23
C GLN A 349 -12.38 -6.63 -0.90
N VAL A 350 -11.06 -6.47 -0.82
CA VAL A 350 -10.35 -5.24 -0.44
C VAL A 350 -9.17 -5.01 -1.41
N ILE A 351 -8.67 -3.78 -1.53
CA ILE A 351 -7.52 -3.51 -2.40
C ILE A 351 -6.31 -4.38 -2.01
N TRP A 352 -5.67 -5.04 -2.97
CA TRP A 352 -4.65 -6.06 -2.81
C TRP A 352 -5.08 -7.35 -2.09
N GLY A 353 -6.38 -7.58 -1.91
CA GLY A 353 -6.89 -8.92 -1.65
C GLY A 353 -6.56 -9.83 -2.83
N MET A 354 -6.08 -11.05 -2.59
CA MET A 354 -5.69 -11.98 -3.64
C MET A 354 -5.49 -13.40 -3.10
N ALA A 355 -5.25 -14.36 -3.99
CA ALA A 355 -4.69 -15.67 -3.64
C ALA A 355 -3.60 -16.09 -4.62
N HIS A 356 -2.64 -16.87 -4.13
CA HIS A 356 -1.65 -17.56 -4.97
C HIS A 356 -2.26 -18.85 -5.53
N ALA A 357 -2.25 -18.98 -6.85
CA ALA A 357 -2.82 -20.13 -7.55
C ALA A 357 -1.75 -21.14 -7.98
N VAL A 358 -1.98 -22.41 -7.63
CA VAL A 358 -1.14 -23.55 -8.04
C VAL A 358 -2.03 -24.63 -8.66
N ARG A 359 -1.77 -24.98 -9.92
CA ARG A 359 -2.55 -26.00 -10.66
C ARG A 359 -2.06 -27.41 -10.33
N ASN A 360 -2.97 -28.35 -10.19
CA ASN A 360 -2.70 -29.78 -10.02
C ASN A 360 -3.82 -30.60 -10.69
N GLY A 361 -3.53 -31.24 -11.82
CA GLY A 361 -4.54 -31.94 -12.62
C GLY A 361 -5.65 -31.01 -13.10
N ASP A 362 -6.91 -31.37 -12.82
CA ASP A 362 -8.11 -30.56 -13.10
C ASP A 362 -8.38 -29.49 -12.02
N LYS A 363 -7.60 -29.48 -10.93
CA LYS A 363 -7.80 -28.59 -9.80
C LYS A 363 -6.84 -27.42 -9.82
N THR A 364 -7.25 -26.36 -9.15
CA THR A 364 -6.41 -25.23 -8.77
C THR A 364 -6.48 -25.06 -7.25
N TRP A 365 -5.32 -25.09 -6.61
CA TRP A 365 -5.14 -24.80 -5.20
C TRP A 365 -4.93 -23.30 -5.04
N LEU A 366 -5.75 -22.65 -4.22
CA LEU A 366 -5.69 -21.21 -3.99
C LEU A 366 -5.30 -20.96 -2.52
N PHE A 367 -4.15 -20.33 -2.29
CA PHE A 367 -3.73 -19.89 -0.95
C PHE A 367 -3.98 -18.38 -0.82
N ASN A 368 -5.02 -18.00 -0.06
CA ASN A 368 -5.51 -16.62 -0.06
C ASN A 368 -4.85 -15.73 0.99
N ASP A 369 -5.12 -14.42 0.90
CA ASP A 369 -4.59 -13.40 1.79
C ASP A 369 -5.02 -13.55 3.26
N ARG A 370 -5.95 -14.47 3.56
CA ARG A 370 -6.39 -14.84 4.91
C ARG A 370 -5.72 -16.11 5.43
N GLY A 371 -4.78 -16.67 4.68
CA GLY A 371 -4.05 -17.89 5.03
C GLY A 371 -4.91 -19.15 4.99
N GLU A 372 -6.00 -19.12 4.22
CA GLU A 372 -6.80 -20.29 3.90
C GLU A 372 -6.23 -20.97 2.64
N LEU A 373 -6.34 -22.29 2.59
CA LEU A 373 -6.09 -23.08 1.39
C LEU A 373 -7.43 -23.57 0.85
N LEU A 374 -7.67 -23.34 -0.44
CA LEU A 374 -8.88 -23.74 -1.13
C LEU A 374 -8.51 -24.74 -2.23
N VAL A 375 -9.37 -25.74 -2.41
CA VAL A 375 -9.35 -26.64 -3.57
C VAL A 375 -10.48 -26.20 -4.49
N SER A 376 -10.16 -25.90 -5.74
CA SER A 376 -11.14 -25.38 -6.71
C SER A 376 -11.00 -26.03 -8.08
N ARG A 377 -12.07 -25.98 -8.88
CA ARG A 377 -12.07 -26.30 -10.31
C ARG A 377 -12.50 -25.06 -11.07
N LEU A 378 -11.69 -24.66 -12.05
CA LEU A 378 -11.98 -23.47 -12.87
C LEU A 378 -12.22 -23.90 -14.32
N SER A 379 -13.17 -23.24 -14.97
CA SER A 379 -13.47 -23.41 -16.38
C SER A 379 -13.88 -22.07 -17.01
N SER A 380 -14.24 -22.06 -18.29
CA SER A 380 -14.85 -20.87 -18.92
C SER A 380 -16.23 -20.53 -18.36
N GLN A 381 -16.86 -21.43 -17.61
CA GLN A 381 -18.22 -21.26 -17.07
C GLN A 381 -18.23 -20.75 -15.62
N GLY A 382 -17.13 -20.87 -14.88
CA GLY A 382 -17.05 -20.38 -13.50
C GLY A 382 -15.91 -20.99 -12.69
N CYS A 383 -15.89 -20.61 -11.41
CA CYS A 383 -15.05 -21.19 -10.36
C CYS A 383 -15.91 -21.99 -9.39
N GLU A 384 -15.63 -23.29 -9.26
CA GLU A 384 -16.24 -24.18 -8.29
C GLU A 384 -15.25 -24.39 -7.13
N ILE A 385 -15.55 -23.85 -5.94
CA ILE A 385 -14.76 -24.13 -4.72
C ILE A 385 -15.22 -25.45 -4.13
N LEU A 386 -14.39 -26.49 -4.26
CA LEU A 386 -14.67 -27.85 -3.81
C LEU A 386 -14.48 -28.02 -2.30
N SER A 387 -13.51 -27.30 -1.72
CA SER A 387 -13.18 -27.34 -0.30
C SER A 387 -12.35 -26.13 0.13
N ARG A 388 -12.41 -25.78 1.41
CA ARG A 388 -11.67 -24.68 2.04
C ARG A 388 -11.31 -25.05 3.47
N ALA A 389 -10.09 -24.73 3.89
CA ALA A 389 -9.66 -24.84 5.28
C ALA A 389 -8.56 -23.83 5.61
N GLN A 390 -8.51 -23.40 6.87
CA GLN A 390 -7.45 -22.55 7.40
C GLN A 390 -6.13 -23.33 7.45
N LEU A 391 -5.06 -22.78 6.88
CA LEU A 391 -3.71 -23.34 6.95
C LEU A 391 -2.86 -22.62 8.00
N ILE A 392 -2.79 -21.29 7.90
CA ILE A 392 -1.97 -20.42 8.75
C ILE A 392 -2.70 -19.09 8.95
N LYS A 393 -2.55 -18.43 10.11
CA LYS A 393 -3.24 -17.15 10.37
C LYS A 393 -2.54 -15.97 9.68
N PRO A 394 -3.28 -14.95 9.21
CA PRO A 394 -2.69 -13.72 8.74
C PRO A 394 -2.04 -12.93 9.89
N THR A 395 -1.00 -12.18 9.56
CA THR A 395 -0.21 -11.38 10.51
C THR A 395 -0.06 -9.95 10.01
N ARG A 396 0.33 -9.05 10.91
CA ARG A 396 0.23 -7.60 10.71
C ARG A 396 1.54 -6.91 10.29
N VAL A 397 2.66 -7.62 10.17
CA VAL A 397 3.92 -6.96 9.79
C VAL A 397 3.94 -6.72 8.28
N GLN A 398 3.53 -7.71 7.46
CA GLN A 398 3.36 -7.52 6.02
C GLN A 398 2.34 -6.43 5.68
N LEU A 399 1.24 -6.34 6.45
CA LEU A 399 0.22 -5.30 6.36
C LEU A 399 -0.46 -5.10 7.71
N GLN A 400 -0.27 -3.94 8.35
CA GLN A 400 -0.78 -3.67 9.70
C GLN A 400 -2.32 -3.60 9.81
N ARG A 401 -3.02 -3.54 8.68
CA ARG A 401 -4.45 -3.24 8.58
C ARG A 401 -5.27 -4.47 8.24
N ARG A 402 -6.60 -4.34 8.37
CA ARG A 402 -7.57 -5.36 7.96
C ARG A 402 -7.33 -6.74 8.58
N GLY A 403 -6.84 -6.78 9.82
CA GLY A 403 -6.55 -8.04 10.51
C GLY A 403 -5.31 -8.79 10.01
N GLY A 404 -4.46 -8.17 9.18
CA GLY A 404 -3.25 -8.79 8.64
C GLY A 404 -3.46 -9.47 7.29
N VAL A 405 -2.38 -10.00 6.72
CA VAL A 405 -2.37 -10.73 5.44
C VAL A 405 -1.41 -11.92 5.45
N CYS A 406 -1.58 -12.83 4.49
CA CYS A 406 -0.60 -13.83 4.08
C CYS A 406 -0.26 -13.61 2.59
N TRP A 407 0.79 -12.86 2.29
CA TRP A 407 1.14 -12.52 0.90
C TRP A 407 2.31 -13.32 0.31
N SER A 408 2.96 -14.19 1.08
CA SER A 408 4.04 -15.03 0.58
C SER A 408 3.51 -16.22 -0.24
N HIS A 409 4.14 -16.51 -1.38
CA HIS A 409 3.74 -17.63 -2.24
C HIS A 409 4.00 -18.98 -1.54
N PRO A 410 3.06 -19.94 -1.52
CA PRO A 410 3.28 -21.26 -0.92
C PRO A 410 4.18 -22.15 -1.80
N ALA A 411 4.79 -23.17 -1.21
CA ALA A 411 5.43 -24.25 -1.95
C ALA A 411 4.65 -25.56 -1.80
N PHE A 412 4.68 -26.39 -2.85
CA PHE A 412 4.07 -27.72 -2.87
C PHE A 412 5.13 -28.74 -3.24
N ALA A 413 5.48 -29.60 -2.30
CA ALA A 413 6.48 -30.65 -2.49
C ALA A 413 6.19 -31.81 -1.55
N TYR A 414 6.57 -33.01 -1.95
CA TYR A 414 6.39 -34.22 -1.15
C TYR A 414 4.96 -34.53 -0.73
N ARG A 415 3.96 -34.10 -1.50
CA ARG A 415 2.55 -34.09 -1.14
C ARG A 415 2.23 -33.27 0.10
N HIS A 416 3.00 -32.21 0.34
CA HIS A 416 2.80 -31.27 1.43
C HIS A 416 2.73 -29.84 0.89
N VAL A 417 2.08 -28.97 1.65
CA VAL A 417 2.11 -27.52 1.44
C VAL A 417 2.99 -26.87 2.51
N PHE A 418 3.80 -25.92 2.08
CA PHE A 418 4.64 -25.08 2.93
C PHE A 418 4.20 -23.64 2.75
N ALA A 419 3.84 -22.97 3.84
CA ALA A 419 3.35 -21.60 3.82
C ALA A 419 3.90 -20.83 5.02
N ARG A 420 4.04 -19.51 4.88
CA ARG A 420 4.53 -18.65 5.94
C ARG A 420 3.66 -17.42 6.15
N ASN A 421 3.75 -16.86 7.35
CA ASN A 421 3.30 -15.51 7.70
C ASN A 421 4.48 -14.77 8.34
N ASP A 422 4.26 -13.71 9.13
CA ASP A 422 5.34 -12.92 9.74
C ASP A 422 6.05 -13.56 10.94
N GLU A 423 5.53 -14.69 11.44
CA GLU A 423 5.90 -15.28 12.72
C GLU A 423 6.34 -16.74 12.58
N GLU A 424 5.81 -17.46 11.59
CA GLU A 424 6.05 -18.88 11.43
C GLU A 424 6.02 -19.35 9.97
N LEU A 425 6.79 -20.41 9.72
CA LEU A 425 6.69 -21.29 8.55
C LEU A 425 5.98 -22.56 9.00
N VAL A 426 4.98 -23.01 8.25
CA VAL A 426 4.23 -24.22 8.54
C VAL A 426 4.32 -25.23 7.41
N CYS A 427 4.18 -26.50 7.75
CA CYS A 427 4.05 -27.60 6.81
C CYS A 427 2.81 -28.43 7.15
N ALA A 428 2.03 -28.80 6.14
CA ALA A 428 0.89 -29.70 6.28
C ALA A 428 0.87 -30.75 5.17
N SER A 429 0.47 -31.96 5.53
CA SER A 429 0.28 -33.06 4.58
C SER A 429 -0.98 -32.85 3.76
N LEU A 430 -0.86 -33.04 2.45
CA LEU A 430 -1.93 -33.05 1.47
C LEU A 430 -2.04 -34.43 0.79
N ALA A 431 -1.41 -35.47 1.34
CA ALA A 431 -1.49 -36.82 0.79
C ALA A 431 -2.87 -37.45 1.09
N ALA A 432 -3.47 -38.12 0.10
CA ALA A 432 -4.78 -38.76 0.24
C ALA A 432 -4.81 -39.92 1.26
N GLU A 433 -3.66 -40.57 1.47
CA GLU A 433 -3.52 -41.76 2.33
C GLU A 433 -3.16 -41.41 3.78
N ASP A 434 -2.88 -40.14 4.09
CA ASP A 434 -2.44 -39.74 5.42
C ASP A 434 -3.65 -39.66 6.39
N PRO A 435 -3.69 -40.49 7.46
CA PRO A 435 -4.77 -40.46 8.45
C PRO A 435 -4.94 -39.09 9.14
N ALA A 436 -3.85 -38.32 9.24
CA ALA A 436 -3.86 -36.97 9.80
C ALA A 436 -4.54 -35.95 8.87
N ALA A 437 -4.52 -36.21 7.57
CA ALA A 437 -5.23 -35.44 6.54
C ALA A 437 -6.69 -35.93 6.34
N ALA A 438 -6.94 -37.23 6.57
CA ALA A 438 -8.24 -37.89 6.42
C ALA A 438 -9.20 -37.74 7.64
N GLY A 439 -8.81 -37.02 8.69
CA GLY A 439 -9.72 -36.61 9.76
C GLY A 439 -10.18 -37.69 10.75
N LEU A 440 -9.39 -38.74 11.02
CA LEU A 440 -9.77 -39.80 11.97
C LEU A 440 -9.10 -39.69 13.37
N VAL A 441 -9.86 -39.06 14.28
CA VAL A 441 -10.11 -39.32 15.74
C VAL A 441 -9.01 -39.27 16.83
N ALA A 442 -9.40 -38.55 17.92
CA ALA A 442 -9.08 -38.59 19.37
C ALA A 442 -7.95 -37.73 19.98
N ALA A 443 -8.37 -36.87 20.91
CA ALA A 443 -7.57 -36.09 21.87
C ALA A 443 -7.06 -36.97 23.05
N PRO A 444 -6.08 -36.52 23.89
CA PRO A 444 -6.38 -35.51 24.91
C PRO A 444 -5.26 -34.48 25.24
N GLY A 445 -5.70 -33.29 25.67
CA GLY A 445 -5.19 -32.53 26.82
C GLY A 445 -3.82 -31.84 26.76
N SER A 446 -3.82 -30.50 26.65
CA SER A 446 -3.38 -29.64 27.78
C SER A 446 -3.60 -28.14 27.48
N SER A 447 -4.07 -27.47 28.54
CA SER A 447 -4.23 -26.04 28.83
C SER A 447 -4.04 -25.01 27.71
N SER A 448 -5.15 -24.39 27.31
CA SER A 448 -5.15 -23.01 26.83
C SER A 448 -4.87 -22.07 28.01
N LYS A 449 -3.72 -21.40 28.02
CA LYS A 449 -3.69 -20.05 28.59
C LYS A 449 -4.22 -19.15 27.48
N ALA A 450 -5.53 -18.91 27.55
CA ALA A 450 -6.17 -17.88 26.76
C ALA A 450 -5.59 -16.53 27.17
N ASP A 451 -5.37 -15.68 26.18
CA ASP A 451 -5.05 -14.27 26.33
C ASP A 451 -5.95 -13.63 27.39
N GLU A 452 -5.34 -13.20 28.48
CA GLU A 452 -5.89 -12.16 29.32
C GLU A 452 -5.93 -10.87 28.51
N ARG A 453 -7.07 -10.59 27.87
CA ARG A 453 -7.47 -9.19 27.74
C ARG A 453 -7.78 -8.70 29.16
N PRO A 454 -7.17 -7.63 29.66
CA PRO A 454 -7.67 -7.00 30.86
C PRO A 454 -9.05 -6.44 30.54
N ALA A 455 -10.09 -7.11 31.03
CA ALA A 455 -11.39 -6.50 31.20
C ALA A 455 -11.27 -5.51 32.38
N GLY A 456 -11.44 -4.21 32.12
CA GLY A 456 -11.85 -3.25 33.14
C GLY A 456 -10.86 -2.18 33.60
N SER A 457 -10.17 -1.44 32.72
CA SER A 457 -9.57 -0.15 33.12
C SER A 457 -10.19 1.00 32.32
N GLU A 458 -10.72 2.01 33.02
CA GLU A 458 -10.99 3.32 32.43
C GLU A 458 -9.78 3.75 31.57
N GLY A 459 -10.04 4.28 30.37
CA GLY A 459 -8.97 4.78 29.50
C GLY A 459 -8.11 5.86 30.18
N PRO A 460 -6.94 6.22 29.61
CA PRO A 460 -6.14 7.32 30.14
C PRO A 460 -6.98 8.58 30.34
N ARG A 461 -6.62 9.42 31.31
CA ARG A 461 -7.40 10.64 31.59
C ARG A 461 -7.45 11.55 30.36
N ALA A 462 -8.62 12.13 30.11
CA ALA A 462 -8.80 13.16 29.10
C ALA A 462 -7.98 14.42 29.46
N LEU A 463 -7.47 15.12 28.46
CA LEU A 463 -6.79 16.39 28.66
C LEU A 463 -7.79 17.47 29.10
N ILE A 464 -7.36 18.42 29.92
CA ILE A 464 -8.18 19.58 30.29
C ILE A 464 -7.33 20.81 30.00
N ALA A 465 -7.77 21.65 29.07
CA ALA A 465 -7.08 22.89 28.75
C ALA A 465 -7.22 23.91 29.92
N PRO A 466 -6.15 24.67 30.23
CA PRO A 466 -4.89 24.73 29.49
C PRO A 466 -3.90 23.61 29.83
N PHE A 467 -3.10 23.18 28.84
CA PHE A 467 -2.01 22.20 29.00
C PHE A 467 -0.80 22.54 28.13
N THR A 468 0.37 22.02 28.50
CA THR A 468 1.64 22.20 27.79
C THR A 468 1.85 21.17 26.68
N ALA A 469 2.79 21.45 25.77
CA ALA A 469 3.19 20.49 24.73
C ALA A 469 3.77 19.18 25.31
N GLU A 470 4.36 19.21 26.49
CA GLU A 470 4.82 17.99 27.18
C GLU A 470 3.65 17.13 27.62
N GLN A 471 2.65 17.72 28.28
CA GLN A 471 1.43 17.02 28.70
C GLN A 471 0.64 16.47 27.50
N ALA A 472 0.61 17.20 26.39
CA ALA A 472 0.00 16.74 25.14
C ALA A 472 0.69 15.46 24.62
N ARG A 473 2.03 15.47 24.53
CA ARG A 473 2.82 14.30 24.09
C ARG A 473 2.67 13.11 25.02
N GLU A 474 2.68 13.33 26.34
CA GLU A 474 2.47 12.27 27.32
C GLU A 474 1.10 11.61 27.16
N SER A 475 0.06 12.42 26.96
CA SER A 475 -1.31 11.93 26.72
C SER A 475 -1.43 11.17 25.40
N GLN A 476 -0.84 11.68 24.32
CA GLN A 476 -0.76 10.97 23.03
C GLN A 476 -0.11 9.60 23.19
N GLN A 477 1.02 9.51 23.88
CA GLN A 477 1.69 8.24 24.14
C GLN A 477 0.87 7.28 25.02
N ALA A 478 0.19 7.81 26.04
CA ALA A 478 -0.67 7.01 26.92
C ALA A 478 -1.85 6.39 26.14
N TRP A 479 -2.52 7.20 25.31
CA TRP A 479 -3.62 6.75 24.46
C TRP A 479 -3.16 5.81 23.34
N ALA A 480 -2.02 6.10 22.70
CA ALA A 480 -1.41 5.21 21.71
C ALA A 480 -1.16 3.81 22.29
N ARG A 481 -0.54 3.74 23.48
CA ARG A 481 -0.32 2.48 24.22
C ARG A 481 -1.63 1.78 24.58
N HIS A 482 -2.63 2.53 25.06
CA HIS A 482 -3.93 1.97 25.45
C HIS A 482 -4.70 1.38 24.26
N LEU A 483 -4.62 2.03 23.08
CA LEU A 483 -5.31 1.60 21.87
C LEU A 483 -4.52 0.55 21.06
N GLY A 484 -3.24 0.35 21.37
CA GLY A 484 -2.35 -0.46 20.54
C GLY A 484 -2.11 0.17 19.16
N LEU A 485 -2.10 1.50 19.10
CA LEU A 485 -1.90 2.30 17.89
C LEU A 485 -0.62 3.14 18.03
N PRO A 486 0.04 3.55 16.92
CA PRO A 486 1.15 4.50 16.99
C PRO A 486 0.66 5.91 17.38
N VAL A 487 1.58 6.84 17.69
CA VAL A 487 1.20 8.26 17.85
C VAL A 487 1.04 8.94 16.49
N GLU A 488 1.90 8.59 15.54
CA GLU A 488 1.83 9.04 14.15
C GLU A 488 1.92 7.85 13.20
N TYR A 489 1.23 7.91 12.07
CA TYR A 489 1.40 6.95 10.98
C TYR A 489 1.10 7.61 9.64
N THR A 490 1.52 6.96 8.54
CA THR A 490 1.14 7.37 7.17
C THR A 490 0.17 6.35 6.59
N ASN A 491 -0.97 6.83 6.07
CA ASN A 491 -2.02 5.98 5.51
C ASN A 491 -1.69 5.52 4.08
N LEU A 492 -2.50 4.64 3.48
CA LEU A 492 -2.27 4.09 2.14
C LEU A 492 -2.47 5.12 1.01
N VAL A 493 -3.18 6.22 1.31
CA VAL A 493 -3.31 7.40 0.43
C VAL A 493 -2.09 8.33 0.56
N GLY A 494 -1.18 8.08 1.51
CA GLY A 494 -0.01 8.90 1.78
C GLY A 494 -0.23 10.03 2.79
N ILE A 495 -1.37 10.04 3.49
CA ILE A 495 -1.72 11.05 4.51
C ILE A 495 -1.02 10.71 5.82
N LYS A 496 -0.19 11.63 6.33
CA LYS A 496 0.39 11.52 7.68
C LYS A 496 -0.66 11.94 8.69
N CYS A 497 -0.88 11.14 9.73
CA CYS A 497 -1.86 11.39 10.77
C CYS A 497 -1.21 11.44 12.14
N VAL A 498 -1.80 12.22 13.05
CA VAL A 498 -1.38 12.35 14.44
C VAL A 498 -2.55 12.03 15.37
N LEU A 499 -2.31 11.23 16.40
CA LEU A 499 -3.32 10.86 17.39
C LEU A 499 -3.66 12.08 18.25
N ILE A 500 -4.95 12.42 18.33
CA ILE A 500 -5.47 13.50 19.16
C ILE A 500 -6.22 12.87 20.35
N PRO A 501 -5.74 13.04 21.58
CA PRO A 501 -6.41 12.50 22.78
C PRO A 501 -7.76 13.19 23.05
N PRO A 502 -8.71 12.51 23.72
CA PRO A 502 -9.89 13.15 24.28
C PRO A 502 -9.50 14.33 25.17
N GLY A 503 -10.35 15.34 25.24
CA GLY A 503 -10.12 16.46 26.13
C GLY A 503 -11.22 17.50 26.20
N GLU A 504 -11.06 18.42 27.14
CA GLU A 504 -11.97 19.53 27.39
C GLU A 504 -11.28 20.87 27.16
N PHE A 505 -11.96 21.79 26.47
CA PHE A 505 -11.43 23.12 26.17
C PHE A 505 -12.56 24.16 26.10
N ASP A 506 -12.18 25.44 26.20
CA ASP A 506 -13.11 26.54 26.00
C ASP A 506 -13.14 26.90 24.50
N MET A 507 -14.25 26.56 23.83
CA MET A 507 -14.50 26.78 22.41
C MET A 507 -15.15 28.15 22.19
N GLY A 508 -14.69 28.90 21.20
CA GLY A 508 -15.16 30.23 20.86
C GLY A 508 -14.50 31.35 21.66
N SER A 509 -15.03 32.57 21.48
CA SER A 509 -14.49 33.80 22.09
C SER A 509 -15.43 34.36 23.16
N THR A 510 -14.83 34.93 24.20
CA THR A 510 -15.55 35.63 25.27
C THR A 510 -16.20 36.90 24.73
N ALA A 511 -17.21 37.41 25.45
CA ALA A 511 -17.85 38.68 25.09
C ALA A 511 -16.84 39.85 25.07
N ALA A 512 -15.90 39.88 26.02
CA ALA A 512 -14.86 40.91 26.10
C ALA A 512 -13.85 40.82 24.93
N GLU A 513 -13.48 39.61 24.50
CA GLU A 513 -12.65 39.43 23.31
C GLU A 513 -13.38 39.88 22.05
N ILE A 514 -14.64 39.50 21.88
CA ILE A 514 -15.47 39.91 20.74
C ILE A 514 -15.58 41.43 20.65
N GLU A 515 -15.81 42.11 21.79
CA GLU A 515 -15.86 43.57 21.85
C GLU A 515 -14.52 44.20 21.45
N ARG A 516 -13.42 43.77 22.08
CA ARG A 516 -12.07 44.27 21.78
C ARG A 516 -11.69 44.07 20.32
N LEU A 517 -11.92 42.88 19.77
CA LEU A 517 -11.62 42.54 18.37
C LEU A 517 -12.49 43.34 17.39
N SER A 518 -13.76 43.56 17.74
CA SER A 518 -14.66 44.40 16.94
C SER A 518 -14.21 45.86 16.92
N GLU A 519 -13.72 46.39 18.04
CA GLU A 519 -13.15 47.73 18.09
C GLU A 519 -11.87 47.84 17.26
N GLN A 520 -10.96 46.89 17.40
CA GLN A 520 -9.73 46.83 16.59
C GLN A 520 -10.06 46.75 15.09
N ALA A 521 -11.01 45.90 14.71
CA ALA A 521 -11.46 45.79 13.33
C ALA A 521 -12.04 47.10 12.77
N ARG A 522 -12.83 47.83 13.57
CA ARG A 522 -13.34 49.16 13.19
C ARG A 522 -12.21 50.18 13.03
N GLN A 523 -11.23 50.18 13.93
CA GLN A 523 -10.06 51.08 13.85
C GLN A 523 -9.22 50.80 12.59
N GLN A 524 -9.05 49.52 12.25
CA GLN A 524 -8.36 49.06 11.05
C GLN A 524 -9.21 49.21 9.78
N LYS A 525 -10.49 49.61 9.89
CA LYS A 525 -11.44 49.72 8.77
C LYS A 525 -11.61 48.40 8.00
N LEU A 526 -11.62 47.28 8.73
CA LEU A 526 -11.93 45.97 8.17
C LEU A 526 -13.39 45.93 7.66
N PRO A 527 -13.66 45.14 6.62
CA PRO A 527 -14.97 45.09 5.97
C PRO A 527 -16.08 44.57 6.91
N ALA A 528 -17.34 44.92 6.63
CA ALA A 528 -18.49 44.59 7.48
C ALA A 528 -18.64 43.08 7.74
N TRP A 529 -18.40 42.24 6.71
CA TRP A 529 -18.44 40.78 6.85
C TRP A 529 -17.45 40.26 7.90
N TYR A 530 -16.33 40.96 8.14
CA TYR A 530 -15.34 40.58 9.13
C TYR A 530 -15.87 40.78 10.56
N LEU A 531 -16.61 41.87 10.79
CA LEU A 531 -17.27 42.13 12.07
C LEU A 531 -18.36 41.09 12.37
N GLU A 532 -19.09 40.66 11.35
CA GLU A 532 -20.09 39.58 11.48
C GLU A 532 -19.44 38.24 11.86
N GLN A 533 -18.27 37.94 11.31
CA GLN A 533 -17.51 36.73 11.65
C GLN A 533 -16.97 36.77 13.08
N ILE A 534 -16.43 37.91 13.55
CA ILE A 534 -16.03 38.07 14.96
C ILE A 534 -17.22 37.78 15.90
N ALA A 535 -18.39 38.32 15.58
CA ALA A 535 -19.60 38.10 16.39
C ALA A 535 -20.04 36.62 16.43
N SER A 536 -19.76 35.84 15.38
CA SER A 536 -20.10 34.42 15.27
C SER A 536 -19.24 33.48 16.14
N GLU A 537 -18.15 34.00 16.72
CA GLU A 537 -17.25 33.23 17.59
C GLU A 537 -17.84 32.99 18.98
N GLY A 538 -18.86 33.78 19.36
CA GLY A 538 -19.48 33.72 20.68
C GLY A 538 -20.76 32.87 20.75
N PRO A 539 -21.19 32.51 21.97
CA PRO A 539 -20.46 32.66 23.23
C PRO A 539 -19.37 31.59 23.39
N GLN A 540 -18.28 31.94 24.09
CA GLN A 540 -17.33 30.94 24.56
C GLN A 540 -18.04 29.93 25.49
N ARG A 541 -17.71 28.65 25.32
CA ARG A 541 -18.30 27.57 26.13
C ARG A 541 -17.33 26.41 26.29
N ARG A 542 -17.45 25.71 27.42
CA ARG A 542 -16.72 24.46 27.68
C ARG A 542 -17.26 23.33 26.79
N VAL A 543 -16.39 22.76 25.98
CA VAL A 543 -16.66 21.62 25.07
C VAL A 543 -15.76 20.45 25.43
N LYS A 544 -16.29 19.24 25.30
CA LYS A 544 -15.60 17.97 25.53
C LYS A 544 -15.57 17.14 24.26
N ILE A 545 -14.37 16.76 23.83
CA ILE A 545 -14.13 15.69 22.87
C ILE A 545 -13.99 14.39 23.65
N THR A 546 -14.91 13.45 23.48
CA THR A 546 -15.01 12.27 24.36
C THR A 546 -14.13 11.10 23.94
N LYS A 547 -13.75 11.05 22.65
CA LYS A 547 -13.00 9.94 22.06
C LYS A 547 -11.71 10.42 21.38
N PRO A 548 -10.65 9.60 21.42
CA PRO A 548 -9.47 9.88 20.62
C PRO A 548 -9.82 9.72 19.14
N PHE A 549 -9.14 10.50 18.30
CA PHE A 549 -9.23 10.38 16.85
C PHE A 549 -7.87 10.68 16.24
N TYR A 550 -7.64 10.26 15.00
CA TYR A 550 -6.49 10.70 14.22
C TYR A 550 -6.89 11.92 13.40
N MET A 551 -6.04 12.93 13.35
CA MET A 551 -6.16 14.05 12.41
C MET A 551 -4.98 14.05 11.46
N SER A 552 -5.21 14.37 10.19
CA SER A 552 -4.11 14.57 9.26
C SER A 552 -3.20 15.69 9.76
N LYS A 553 -1.89 15.40 9.80
CA LYS A 553 -0.84 16.28 10.29
C LYS A 553 -0.77 17.59 9.51
N TYR A 554 -1.17 17.50 8.26
CA TYR A 554 -1.19 18.51 7.23
C TYR A 554 -2.56 18.53 6.55
N GLU A 555 -2.83 19.58 5.78
CA GLU A 555 -3.88 19.60 4.78
C GLU A 555 -3.62 18.53 3.69
N VAL A 556 -4.67 18.13 2.99
CA VAL A 556 -4.54 17.20 1.86
C VAL A 556 -3.78 17.90 0.73
N THR A 557 -2.69 17.27 0.30
CA THR A 557 -1.80 17.80 -0.74
C THR A 557 -2.35 17.56 -2.15
N VAL A 558 -1.84 18.32 -3.13
CA VAL A 558 -2.12 18.10 -4.55
C VAL A 558 -1.77 16.67 -4.99
N ALA A 559 -0.66 16.09 -4.52
CA ALA A 559 -0.30 14.71 -4.85
C ALA A 559 -1.29 13.66 -4.32
N GLN A 560 -1.73 13.81 -3.07
CA GLN A 560 -2.71 12.92 -2.45
C GLN A 560 -4.07 13.06 -3.16
N TYR A 561 -4.50 14.30 -3.43
CA TYR A 561 -5.75 14.55 -4.14
C TYR A 561 -5.72 14.04 -5.59
N ARG A 562 -4.60 14.21 -6.31
CA ARG A 562 -4.40 13.62 -7.65
C ARG A 562 -4.51 12.09 -7.62
N SER A 563 -3.98 11.47 -6.57
CA SER A 563 -4.13 10.02 -6.37
C SER A 563 -5.60 9.65 -6.22
N PHE A 564 -6.37 10.38 -5.41
CA PHE A 564 -7.82 10.18 -5.33
C PHE A 564 -8.53 10.36 -6.67
N VAL A 565 -8.28 11.44 -7.41
CA VAL A 565 -8.88 11.68 -8.74
C VAL A 565 -8.58 10.52 -9.68
N ARG A 566 -7.34 10.03 -9.67
CA ARG A 566 -6.89 8.95 -10.55
C ARG A 566 -7.42 7.57 -10.14
N TRP A 567 -7.28 7.21 -8.87
CA TRP A 567 -7.56 5.85 -8.36
C TRP A 567 -8.98 5.65 -7.85
N GLY A 568 -9.61 6.74 -7.41
CA GLY A 568 -11.03 6.78 -7.07
C GLY A 568 -11.91 7.00 -8.29
N GLU A 569 -11.33 7.19 -9.48
CA GLU A 569 -12.03 7.54 -10.73
C GLU A 569 -12.97 8.74 -10.55
N TYR A 570 -12.55 9.69 -9.72
CA TYR A 570 -13.38 10.81 -9.32
C TYR A 570 -13.18 11.98 -10.26
N ARG A 571 -14.26 12.68 -10.60
CA ARG A 571 -14.21 13.92 -11.39
C ARG A 571 -14.53 15.13 -10.49
N PRO A 572 -13.52 15.90 -10.04
CA PRO A 572 -13.72 17.05 -9.18
C PRO A 572 -14.67 18.08 -9.78
N ASP A 573 -15.40 18.79 -8.92
CA ASP A 573 -16.35 19.81 -9.35
C ASP A 573 -15.70 20.88 -10.23
N SER A 574 -14.51 21.36 -9.87
CA SER A 574 -13.77 22.36 -10.66
C SER A 574 -13.32 21.87 -12.05
N ALA A 575 -13.40 20.57 -12.33
CA ALA A 575 -13.12 19.96 -13.65
C ALA A 575 -14.40 19.61 -14.45
N GLN A 576 -15.57 20.03 -13.97
CA GLN A 576 -16.86 19.82 -14.63
C GLN A 576 -17.33 21.09 -15.35
N ALA A 577 -17.92 20.93 -16.53
CA ALA A 577 -18.42 22.07 -17.32
C ALA A 577 -19.52 22.83 -16.55
N GLY A 578 -19.39 24.16 -16.47
CA GLY A 578 -20.32 25.01 -15.74
C GLY A 578 -20.14 24.99 -14.21
N ARG A 579 -19.06 24.36 -13.72
CA ARG A 579 -18.64 24.37 -12.30
C ARG A 579 -17.25 25.00 -12.13
N ASP A 580 -17.01 26.02 -12.93
CA ASP A 580 -15.80 26.86 -13.05
C ASP A 580 -15.09 27.16 -11.71
N GLY A 581 -13.79 26.95 -11.62
CA GLY A 581 -13.02 27.36 -10.45
C GLY A 581 -12.76 28.86 -10.39
N GLN A 582 -12.14 29.30 -9.31
CA GLN A 582 -11.63 30.65 -9.13
C GLN A 582 -10.11 30.67 -9.30
N GLY A 583 -9.58 31.73 -9.89
CA GLY A 583 -8.14 31.91 -9.94
C GLY A 583 -7.71 33.35 -10.25
N LEU A 584 -6.42 33.59 -10.04
CA LEU A 584 -5.79 34.86 -10.36
C LEU A 584 -5.45 34.90 -11.86
N ASN A 585 -6.00 35.88 -12.57
CA ASN A 585 -5.60 36.13 -13.94
C ASN A 585 -4.24 36.86 -13.97
N ALA A 586 -3.22 36.19 -14.50
CA ALA A 586 -1.86 36.72 -14.52
C ALA A 586 -1.73 38.07 -15.26
N THR A 587 -2.58 38.33 -16.26
CA THR A 587 -2.55 39.55 -17.08
C THR A 587 -3.32 40.70 -16.43
N THR A 588 -4.58 40.46 -16.02
CA THR A 588 -5.43 41.52 -15.47
C THR A 588 -5.10 41.83 -14.01
N GLN A 589 -4.49 40.87 -13.31
CA GLN A 589 -4.23 40.87 -11.87
C GLN A 589 -5.53 40.92 -11.06
N GLN A 590 -6.62 40.37 -11.62
CA GLN A 590 -7.94 40.27 -10.98
C GLN A 590 -8.28 38.81 -10.69
N LEU A 591 -9.06 38.60 -9.63
CA LEU A 591 -9.70 37.31 -9.39
C LEU A 591 -10.86 37.14 -10.36
N GLU A 592 -10.90 35.97 -11.00
CA GLU A 592 -11.92 35.63 -11.97
C GLU A 592 -12.44 34.22 -11.71
N THR A 593 -13.68 33.97 -12.07
CA THR A 593 -14.26 32.62 -12.13
C THR A 593 -14.31 32.19 -13.59
N GLY A 594 -13.80 31.00 -13.89
CA GLY A 594 -13.79 30.51 -15.25
C GLY A 594 -13.36 29.04 -15.35
N PRO A 595 -13.72 28.36 -16.45
CA PRO A 595 -13.47 26.93 -16.63
C PRO A 595 -11.98 26.58 -16.76
N GLN A 596 -11.12 27.57 -17.00
CA GLN A 596 -9.67 27.39 -17.02
C GLN A 596 -9.06 27.20 -15.63
N TYR A 597 -9.76 27.62 -14.58
CA TYR A 597 -9.30 27.48 -13.20
C TYR A 597 -9.84 26.19 -12.62
N THR A 598 -8.92 25.32 -12.19
CA THR A 598 -9.23 24.01 -11.62
C THR A 598 -8.33 23.76 -10.41
N TRP A 599 -8.56 22.65 -9.70
CA TRP A 599 -7.66 22.20 -8.63
C TRP A 599 -6.21 21.95 -9.11
N GLU A 600 -5.98 21.74 -10.41
CA GLU A 600 -4.62 21.63 -11.00
C GLU A 600 -4.05 22.98 -11.46
N LYS A 601 -4.93 23.97 -11.67
CA LYS A 601 -4.58 25.28 -12.25
C LYS A 601 -5.31 26.40 -11.51
N PRO A 602 -4.96 26.70 -10.25
CA PRO A 602 -5.66 27.72 -9.46
C PRO A 602 -5.31 29.18 -9.86
N GLY A 603 -4.56 29.39 -10.94
CA GLY A 603 -4.10 30.72 -11.38
C GLY A 603 -2.76 31.16 -10.77
N PHE A 604 -2.09 30.28 -10.02
CA PHE A 604 -0.72 30.44 -9.52
C PHE A 604 0.02 29.09 -9.56
N ALA A 605 1.35 29.12 -9.42
CA ALA A 605 2.15 27.91 -9.42
C ALA A 605 1.91 27.08 -8.15
N GLN A 606 1.64 25.78 -8.33
CA GLN A 606 1.38 24.84 -7.25
C GLN A 606 2.12 23.53 -7.51
N THR A 607 2.84 23.02 -6.50
CA THR A 607 3.55 21.75 -6.52
C THR A 607 2.75 20.66 -5.81
N ASP A 608 3.26 19.44 -5.90
CA ASP A 608 2.66 18.24 -5.33
C ASP A 608 2.60 18.25 -3.79
N GLU A 609 3.45 19.04 -3.15
CA GLU A 609 3.58 19.18 -1.70
C GLU A 609 2.74 20.32 -1.13
N GLN A 610 2.14 21.17 -1.97
CA GLN A 610 1.23 22.23 -1.53
C GLN A 610 -0.18 21.66 -1.25
N PRO A 611 -0.98 22.31 -0.38
CA PRO A 611 -2.36 21.90 -0.12
C PRO A 611 -3.18 22.01 -1.40
N VAL A 612 -4.12 21.09 -1.64
CA VAL A 612 -5.05 21.21 -2.77
C VAL A 612 -6.01 22.38 -2.54
N THR A 613 -6.31 23.12 -3.61
CA THR A 613 -7.24 24.27 -3.62
C THR A 613 -8.30 24.09 -4.70
N ASN A 614 -9.30 24.99 -4.81
CA ASN A 614 -10.37 24.87 -5.82
C ASN A 614 -11.17 23.56 -5.69
N VAL A 615 -11.38 23.11 -4.45
CA VAL A 615 -12.13 21.89 -4.11
C VAL A 615 -13.38 22.23 -3.30
N SER A 616 -14.51 21.64 -3.67
CA SER A 616 -15.77 21.81 -2.97
C SER A 616 -15.84 20.99 -1.69
N TRP A 617 -16.85 21.25 -0.84
CA TRP A 617 -17.10 20.37 0.30
C TRP A 617 -17.45 18.96 -0.15
N HIS A 618 -18.15 18.82 -1.29
CA HIS A 618 -18.50 17.52 -1.87
C HIS A 618 -17.27 16.76 -2.36
N ASP A 619 -16.32 17.46 -3.00
CA ASP A 619 -15.03 16.91 -3.39
C ASP A 619 -14.25 16.38 -2.18
N ALA A 620 -14.21 17.16 -1.10
CA ALA A 620 -13.52 16.81 0.13
C ALA A 620 -14.19 15.62 0.87
N ALA A 621 -15.52 15.57 0.89
CA ALA A 621 -16.28 14.44 1.42
C ALA A 621 -16.08 13.17 0.58
N ALA A 622 -16.06 13.28 -0.75
CA ALA A 622 -15.80 12.15 -1.64
C ALA A 622 -14.38 11.59 -1.46
N PHE A 623 -13.39 12.47 -1.23
CA PHE A 623 -12.04 12.05 -0.87
C PHE A 623 -12.03 11.22 0.42
N CYS A 624 -12.81 11.62 1.44
CA CYS A 624 -12.94 10.85 2.68
C CYS A 624 -13.53 9.45 2.43
N GLU A 625 -14.58 9.34 1.61
CA GLU A 625 -15.15 8.03 1.24
C GLU A 625 -14.17 7.17 0.43
N TYR A 626 -13.35 7.78 -0.43
CA TYR A 626 -12.27 7.07 -1.12
C TYR A 626 -11.24 6.53 -0.12
N ALA A 627 -10.77 7.36 0.82
CA ALA A 627 -9.85 6.92 1.88
C ALA A 627 -10.45 5.76 2.69
N ARG A 628 -11.75 5.83 3.03
CA ARG A 628 -12.49 4.72 3.65
C ARG A 628 -12.50 3.46 2.78
N GLY A 629 -12.77 3.58 1.48
CA GLY A 629 -12.79 2.45 0.54
C GLY A 629 -11.44 1.76 0.35
N VAL A 630 -10.35 2.52 0.51
CA VAL A 630 -8.97 2.02 0.51
C VAL A 630 -8.61 1.37 1.84
N GLU A 631 -9.13 1.83 2.97
CA GLU A 631 -8.55 1.47 4.28
C GLU A 631 -9.46 0.63 5.19
N GLY A 632 -10.78 0.78 5.08
CA GLY A 632 -11.78 0.09 5.91
C GLY A 632 -12.23 0.86 7.16
N ASP A 633 -11.54 1.95 7.53
CA ASP A 633 -11.85 2.80 8.70
C ASP A 633 -12.76 3.99 8.34
N THR A 634 -13.38 4.63 9.34
CA THR A 634 -14.29 5.78 9.11
C THR A 634 -13.48 7.06 8.96
N TRP A 635 -13.25 7.49 7.73
CA TRP A 635 -12.64 8.77 7.37
C TRP A 635 -13.72 9.83 7.12
N ARG A 636 -13.52 11.05 7.64
CA ARG A 636 -14.41 12.19 7.38
C ARG A 636 -13.65 13.52 7.54
N LEU A 637 -14.32 14.62 7.20
CA LEU A 637 -13.86 15.95 7.60
C LEU A 637 -13.98 16.12 9.13
N PRO A 638 -13.10 16.92 9.77
CA PRO A 638 -13.21 17.23 11.19
C PRO A 638 -14.51 17.96 11.47
N THR A 639 -15.08 17.77 12.67
CA THR A 639 -16.09 18.73 13.13
C THR A 639 -15.43 20.05 13.50
N GLU A 640 -16.21 21.13 13.57
CA GLU A 640 -15.70 22.43 14.04
C GLU A 640 -15.10 22.34 15.45
N ALA A 641 -15.70 21.52 16.31
CA ALA A 641 -15.22 21.31 17.67
C ALA A 641 -13.90 20.56 17.70
N GLU A 642 -13.77 19.49 16.89
CA GLU A 642 -12.51 18.75 16.74
C GLU A 642 -11.41 19.63 16.16
N TRP A 643 -11.73 20.42 15.14
CA TRP A 643 -10.79 21.34 14.51
C TRP A 643 -10.31 22.41 15.50
N GLU A 644 -11.20 23.06 16.25
CA GLU A 644 -10.80 24.11 17.20
C GLU A 644 -10.00 23.56 18.37
N TYR A 645 -10.40 22.40 18.91
CA TYR A 645 -9.66 21.70 19.94
C TYR A 645 -8.23 21.39 19.49
N ALA A 646 -8.12 20.83 18.28
CA ALA A 646 -6.86 20.48 17.66
C ALA A 646 -6.01 21.73 17.34
N CYS A 647 -6.61 22.83 16.90
CA CYS A 647 -5.95 24.09 16.59
C CYS A 647 -5.36 24.72 17.86
N ARG A 648 -6.19 24.88 18.90
CA ARG A 648 -5.78 25.47 20.19
C ARG A 648 -4.71 24.66 20.90
N ALA A 649 -4.80 23.33 20.82
CA ALA A 649 -3.83 22.40 21.40
C ALA A 649 -3.43 22.75 22.86
N GLY A 650 -4.42 23.09 23.68
CA GLY A 650 -4.22 23.40 25.11
C GLY A 650 -4.03 24.88 25.43
N THR A 651 -4.02 25.78 24.44
CA THR A 651 -3.98 27.23 24.67
C THR A 651 -5.38 27.83 24.83
N THR A 652 -5.47 28.94 25.56
CA THR A 652 -6.67 29.78 25.68
C THR A 652 -6.54 31.10 24.93
N SER A 653 -5.40 31.33 24.28
CA SER A 653 -5.08 32.54 23.51
C SER A 653 -5.77 32.58 22.15
N LEU A 654 -5.61 33.71 21.44
CA LEU A 654 -6.12 33.92 20.08
C LEU A 654 -5.53 32.94 19.05
N TRP A 655 -4.23 32.63 19.20
CA TRP A 655 -3.50 31.65 18.40
C TRP A 655 -2.78 30.65 19.30
N ALA A 656 -2.41 29.49 18.76
CA ALA A 656 -1.62 28.49 19.48
C ALA A 656 -0.22 28.98 19.86
N SER A 657 0.28 30.03 19.22
CA SER A 657 1.53 30.71 19.55
C SER A 657 1.41 31.71 20.70
N GLY A 658 0.19 32.12 21.07
CA GLY A 658 -0.08 33.18 22.06
C GLY A 658 -1.04 34.24 21.53
N ASP A 659 -1.06 35.41 22.19
CA ASP A 659 -1.90 36.56 21.82
C ASP A 659 -1.16 37.63 21.00
N ASP A 660 0.15 37.46 20.78
CA ASP A 660 0.96 38.34 19.95
C ASP A 660 1.00 37.83 18.51
N GLU A 661 0.50 38.64 17.58
CA GLU A 661 0.47 38.31 16.15
C GLU A 661 1.86 38.03 15.56
N ARG A 662 2.92 38.59 16.16
CA ARG A 662 4.31 38.42 15.68
C ARG A 662 4.82 37.00 15.87
N ASP A 663 4.32 36.28 16.87
CA ASP A 663 4.74 34.90 17.15
C ASP A 663 4.18 33.92 16.09
N LEU A 664 3.08 34.32 15.43
CA LEU A 664 2.44 33.54 14.37
C LEU A 664 3.33 33.36 13.13
N ARG A 665 4.30 34.27 12.92
CA ARG A 665 5.30 34.18 11.83
C ARG A 665 6.00 32.82 11.77
N SER A 666 6.18 32.16 12.91
CA SER A 666 6.85 30.87 12.98
C SER A 666 5.93 29.68 12.67
N MET A 667 4.61 29.89 12.60
CA MET A 667 3.58 28.84 12.59
C MET A 667 2.58 28.95 11.43
N ALA A 668 2.58 30.04 10.65
CA ALA A 668 1.56 30.27 9.64
C ALA A 668 2.07 30.93 8.36
N ASN A 669 1.42 30.55 7.26
CA ASN A 669 1.41 31.25 5.98
C ASN A 669 0.17 32.17 5.91
N VAL A 670 0.38 33.48 5.77
CA VAL A 670 -0.70 34.50 5.81
C VAL A 670 -0.49 35.56 4.73
N ALA A 671 -1.44 36.47 4.55
CA ALA A 671 -1.26 37.58 3.63
C ALA A 671 -0.15 38.51 4.14
N ASP A 672 0.96 38.62 3.40
CA ASP A 672 2.20 39.20 3.89
C ASP A 672 2.91 40.10 2.86
N ALA A 673 4.16 40.50 3.15
CA ALA A 673 4.94 41.35 2.27
C ALA A 673 5.27 40.69 0.91
N SER A 674 5.39 39.36 0.86
CA SER A 674 5.69 38.62 -0.38
C SER A 674 4.46 38.55 -1.30
N LEU A 675 3.26 38.41 -0.73
CA LEU A 675 1.98 38.51 -1.46
C LEU A 675 1.86 39.87 -2.16
N LYS A 676 2.26 40.95 -1.49
CA LYS A 676 2.22 42.30 -2.07
C LYS A 676 3.08 42.45 -3.32
N LEU A 677 4.21 41.74 -3.39
CA LEU A 677 5.08 41.72 -4.56
C LEU A 677 4.50 40.87 -5.69
N ALA A 678 3.94 39.70 -5.37
CA ALA A 678 3.40 38.77 -6.37
C ALA A 678 2.04 39.20 -6.92
N TRP A 679 1.21 39.87 -6.10
CA TRP A 679 -0.13 40.33 -6.47
C TRP A 679 -0.38 41.79 -5.99
N PRO A 680 0.16 42.79 -6.70
CA PRO A 680 0.06 44.21 -6.31
C PRO A 680 -1.35 44.81 -6.38
N LYS A 681 -2.35 44.05 -6.81
CA LYS A 681 -3.77 44.44 -6.83
C LYS A 681 -4.63 43.61 -5.88
N ALA A 682 -4.03 42.84 -4.96
CA ALA A 682 -4.80 42.03 -4.04
C ALA A 682 -5.75 42.91 -3.20
N PRO A 683 -7.04 42.57 -3.06
CA PRO A 683 -7.96 43.34 -2.22
C PRO A 683 -7.51 43.42 -0.75
N ILE A 684 -6.72 42.44 -0.29
CA ILE A 684 -6.22 42.33 1.08
C ILE A 684 -4.99 43.22 1.36
N LEU A 685 -4.40 43.89 0.36
CA LEU A 685 -3.18 44.70 0.52
C LEU A 685 -3.18 45.72 1.67
N PRO A 686 -4.30 46.38 2.03
CA PRO A 686 -4.31 47.27 3.19
C PRO A 686 -4.10 46.56 4.54
N PHE A 687 -4.17 45.24 4.56
CA PHE A 687 -4.22 44.41 5.76
C PHE A 687 -3.14 43.31 5.79
N VAL A 688 -2.20 43.33 4.84
CA VAL A 688 -1.08 42.37 4.83
C VAL A 688 -0.18 42.60 6.03
N SER A 689 0.41 41.51 6.50
CA SER A 689 1.42 41.54 7.52
C SER A 689 2.70 42.26 7.06
N VAL A 690 3.45 42.80 8.03
CA VAL A 690 4.73 43.48 7.78
C VAL A 690 5.91 42.52 7.63
N TRP A 691 5.77 41.24 8.00
CA TRP A 691 6.82 40.25 7.79
C TRP A 691 6.68 39.55 6.44
N ASP A 692 7.74 38.84 6.07
CA ASP A 692 7.82 37.98 4.90
C ASP A 692 8.03 36.54 5.41
N ASP A 693 7.11 35.65 5.05
CA ASP A 693 7.13 34.22 5.36
C ASP A 693 7.79 33.37 4.25
N GLY A 694 8.18 34.00 3.14
CA GLY A 694 8.85 33.39 2.00
C GLY A 694 7.90 32.81 0.95
N HIS A 695 6.59 32.92 1.12
CA HIS A 695 5.58 32.28 0.28
C HIS A 695 4.44 33.24 -0.10
N ALA A 696 4.48 33.74 -1.35
CA ALA A 696 3.46 34.68 -1.83
C ALA A 696 2.06 34.06 -2.09
N PHE A 697 1.94 32.73 -2.02
CA PHE A 697 0.71 31.96 -2.20
C PHE A 697 0.73 30.79 -1.19
N ALA A 698 -0.01 29.71 -1.43
CA ALA A 698 0.08 28.51 -0.60
C ALA A 698 1.53 28.03 -0.45
N ALA A 699 1.91 27.58 0.73
CA ALA A 699 3.22 27.02 1.02
C ALA A 699 3.14 25.49 0.96
N PRO A 700 4.25 24.77 0.70
CA PRO A 700 4.30 23.34 0.92
C PRO A 700 3.86 23.02 2.35
N VAL A 701 3.02 21.99 2.51
CA VAL A 701 2.48 21.65 3.83
C VAL A 701 3.58 21.29 4.82
N GLY A 702 3.38 21.66 6.09
CA GLY A 702 4.35 21.43 7.15
C GLY A 702 5.58 22.32 7.12
N ARG A 703 5.57 23.40 6.32
CA ARG A 703 6.69 24.33 6.23
C ARG A 703 6.91 25.12 7.53
N PHE A 704 5.84 25.43 8.24
CA PHE A 704 5.85 26.21 9.49
C PHE A 704 5.82 25.30 10.72
N GLY A 705 6.12 25.84 11.90
CA GLY A 705 6.21 25.11 13.15
C GLY A 705 4.87 24.48 13.60
N PRO A 706 4.89 23.30 14.25
CA PRO A 706 3.68 22.64 14.73
C PRO A 706 3.16 23.25 16.04
N ASN A 707 1.88 23.01 16.34
CA ASN A 707 1.32 23.25 17.67
C ASN A 707 1.66 22.11 18.66
N ALA A 708 1.14 22.19 19.89
CA ALA A 708 1.43 21.22 20.96
C ALA A 708 1.01 19.77 20.66
N PHE A 709 0.08 19.53 19.73
CA PHE A 709 -0.27 18.20 19.27
C PHE A 709 0.59 17.69 18.10
N GLY A 710 1.49 18.51 17.55
CA GLY A 710 2.28 18.15 16.37
C GLY A 710 1.59 18.44 15.04
N LEU A 711 0.46 19.16 15.05
CA LEU A 711 -0.26 19.56 13.84
C LEU A 711 0.33 20.84 13.27
N HIS A 712 0.42 20.91 11.94
CA HIS A 712 0.91 22.07 11.21
C HIS A 712 -0.23 22.80 10.51
N ASP A 713 0.06 24.03 10.10
CA ASP A 713 -0.77 24.85 9.22
C ASP A 713 -2.20 25.09 9.77
N MET A 714 -2.37 25.03 11.10
CA MET A 714 -3.65 25.27 11.77
C MET A 714 -4.08 26.75 11.78
N HIS A 715 -3.22 27.66 11.29
CA HIS A 715 -3.37 29.12 11.39
C HIS A 715 -3.10 29.85 10.06
N GLY A 716 -3.39 29.24 8.92
CA GLY A 716 -3.22 29.89 7.62
C GLY A 716 -3.06 28.85 6.52
N ASN A 717 -2.28 29.19 5.49
CA ASN A 717 -2.07 28.38 4.29
C ASN A 717 -3.37 28.24 3.48
N VAL A 718 -4.32 27.40 3.86
CA VAL A 718 -5.64 27.34 3.20
C VAL A 718 -6.77 27.27 4.22
N TRP A 719 -7.94 27.81 3.85
CA TRP A 719 -9.16 27.57 4.60
C TRP A 719 -9.53 26.10 4.55
N GLU A 720 -10.04 25.55 5.63
CA GLU A 720 -10.32 24.11 5.70
C GLU A 720 -11.79 23.83 5.92
N TRP A 721 -12.37 23.01 5.03
CA TRP A 721 -13.72 22.49 5.18
C TRP A 721 -13.86 21.64 6.45
N CYS A 722 -14.89 21.96 7.25
CA CYS A 722 -15.36 21.13 8.35
C CYS A 722 -16.62 20.35 7.93
N HIS A 723 -16.92 19.28 8.66
CA HIS A 723 -18.11 18.47 8.45
C HIS A 723 -19.42 19.26 8.70
N ASP A 724 -19.41 20.20 9.63
CA ASP A 724 -20.60 20.89 10.15
C ASP A 724 -21.31 21.76 9.12
N TRP A 725 -22.64 21.84 9.25
CA TRP A 725 -23.38 22.97 8.70
C TRP A 725 -23.04 24.25 9.49
N TYR A 726 -22.97 25.37 8.80
CA TYR A 726 -22.65 26.66 9.41
C TYR A 726 -23.94 27.36 9.87
N ASP A 727 -23.96 27.75 11.14
CA ASP A 727 -24.94 28.68 11.69
C ASP A 727 -24.26 29.58 12.74
N PRO A 728 -24.23 30.92 12.54
CA PRO A 728 -23.56 31.83 13.46
C PRO A 728 -24.18 31.88 14.87
N ALA A 729 -25.41 31.39 15.05
CA ALA A 729 -26.08 31.31 16.35
C ALA A 729 -25.99 29.92 17.02
N TYR A 730 -25.36 28.93 16.37
CA TYR A 730 -25.34 27.55 16.88
C TYR A 730 -24.66 27.42 18.24
N GLY A 731 -23.62 28.22 18.51
CA GLY A 731 -22.89 28.20 19.79
C GLY A 731 -23.79 28.37 21.03
N ARG A 732 -24.94 29.03 20.90
CA ARG A 732 -25.91 29.25 21.99
C ARG A 732 -26.72 28.00 22.36
N ARG A 733 -26.78 27.01 21.47
CA ARG A 733 -27.59 25.79 21.62
C ARG A 733 -26.84 24.50 21.32
N SER A 734 -25.55 24.61 21.03
CA SER A 734 -24.63 23.48 20.82
C SER A 734 -24.60 22.58 22.06
N PRO A 735 -24.55 21.25 21.90
CA PRO A 735 -24.25 20.35 23.00
C PRO A 735 -22.82 20.62 23.53
N ARG A 736 -22.52 20.10 24.72
CA ARG A 736 -21.18 20.18 25.33
C ARG A 736 -20.25 19.06 24.89
N GLU A 737 -20.78 17.86 24.69
CA GLU A 737 -20.02 16.69 24.28
C GLU A 737 -20.14 16.50 22.77
N ASP A 738 -18.98 16.33 22.10
CA ASP A 738 -18.81 16.09 20.67
C ASP A 738 -19.77 16.88 19.74
N PRO A 739 -19.75 18.23 19.74
CA PRO A 739 -20.59 19.02 18.85
C PRO A 739 -20.30 18.73 17.37
N SER A 740 -21.37 18.62 16.58
CA SER A 740 -21.33 18.29 15.14
C SER A 740 -22.11 19.25 14.26
N GLY A 741 -22.50 20.40 14.82
CA GLY A 741 -23.21 21.47 14.12
C GLY A 741 -24.73 21.23 14.03
N PRO A 742 -25.46 22.12 13.34
CA PRO A 742 -26.85 21.91 12.96
C PRO A 742 -27.01 20.68 12.05
N VAL A 743 -28.19 20.07 12.07
CA VAL A 743 -28.49 18.88 11.22
C VAL A 743 -28.58 19.25 9.72
N SER A 744 -28.94 20.50 9.40
CA SER A 744 -29.05 21.02 8.03
C SER A 744 -28.69 22.50 7.96
N GLY A 745 -28.36 22.99 6.76
CA GLY A 745 -28.03 24.39 6.49
C GLY A 745 -27.85 24.67 5.01
N SER A 746 -27.55 25.93 4.67
CA SER A 746 -27.23 26.37 3.30
C SER A 746 -25.72 26.51 3.05
N ALA A 747 -24.92 26.54 4.11
CA ALA A 747 -23.48 26.74 4.08
C ALA A 747 -22.77 25.75 5.01
N ARG A 748 -21.59 25.28 4.63
CA ARG A 748 -20.69 24.46 5.45
C ARG A 748 -19.67 25.35 6.14
N SER A 749 -19.17 24.91 7.29
CA SER A 749 -18.18 25.67 8.03
C SER A 749 -16.77 25.50 7.44
N CYS A 750 -16.02 26.60 7.42
CA CYS A 750 -14.57 26.61 7.15
C CYS A 750 -13.83 27.27 8.32
N ARG A 751 -12.60 26.81 8.59
CA ARG A 751 -11.72 27.32 9.67
C ARG A 751 -10.26 27.45 9.20
N GLY A 752 -9.42 28.16 9.97
CA GLY A 752 -7.96 28.23 9.76
C GLY A 752 -7.42 29.55 9.21
N GLY A 753 -8.18 30.24 8.36
CA GLY A 753 -7.62 31.33 7.55
C GLY A 753 -6.84 30.79 6.34
N SER A 754 -6.17 31.65 5.57
CA SER A 754 -5.38 31.23 4.40
C SER A 754 -4.21 32.19 4.14
N TRP A 755 -3.35 31.85 3.18
CA TRP A 755 -2.29 32.73 2.66
C TRP A 755 -2.83 34.07 2.10
N ASN A 756 -4.13 34.18 1.85
CA ASN A 756 -4.79 35.40 1.37
C ASN A 756 -5.64 36.09 2.47
N GLN A 757 -5.34 35.83 3.74
CA GLN A 757 -6.05 36.43 4.87
C GLN A 757 -5.12 37.24 5.78
N ALA A 758 -5.67 38.32 6.33
CA ALA A 758 -4.99 39.10 7.37
C ALA A 758 -4.86 38.28 8.65
N VAL A 759 -3.78 38.51 9.42
CA VAL A 759 -3.46 37.75 10.65
C VAL A 759 -4.63 37.63 11.63
N PRO A 760 -5.45 38.68 11.88
CA PRO A 760 -6.62 38.58 12.75
C PRO A 760 -7.68 37.56 12.30
N ALA A 761 -7.71 37.18 11.01
CA ALA A 761 -8.62 36.16 10.46
C ALA A 761 -8.09 34.72 10.63
N CYS A 762 -6.86 34.54 11.13
CA CYS A 762 -6.24 33.22 11.33
C CYS A 762 -6.34 32.72 12.78
N ARG A 763 -7.26 33.26 13.59
CA ARG A 763 -7.42 32.89 15.01
C ARG A 763 -8.11 31.54 15.18
N SER A 764 -7.86 30.84 16.30
CA SER A 764 -8.44 29.51 16.54
C SER A 764 -9.97 29.48 16.52
N ALA A 765 -10.61 30.53 17.05
CA ALA A 765 -12.07 30.65 17.09
C ALA A 765 -12.68 31.14 15.77
N PHE A 766 -11.87 31.68 14.85
CA PHE A 766 -12.36 32.31 13.63
C PHE A 766 -12.96 31.27 12.68
N ARG A 767 -14.17 31.56 12.19
CA ARG A 767 -14.97 30.64 11.40
C ARG A 767 -15.73 31.38 10.31
N SER A 768 -15.93 30.73 9.17
CA SER A 768 -16.76 31.24 8.08
C SER A 768 -17.74 30.18 7.59
N GLY A 769 -18.82 30.63 6.96
CA GLY A 769 -19.75 29.78 6.22
C GLY A 769 -19.58 29.98 4.72
N ARG A 770 -19.46 28.90 3.96
CA ARG A 770 -19.40 28.91 2.49
C ARG A 770 -20.39 27.91 1.92
N ALA A 771 -20.92 28.14 0.72
CA ALA A 771 -21.81 27.16 0.11
C ALA A 771 -21.03 25.86 -0.13
N PRO A 772 -21.65 24.67 0.04
CA PRO A 772 -20.95 23.40 -0.13
C PRO A 772 -20.41 23.20 -1.55
N THR A 773 -20.92 23.97 -2.51
CA THR A 773 -20.51 24.01 -3.90
C THR A 773 -19.43 25.04 -4.20
N ASP A 774 -18.94 25.83 -3.24
CA ASP A 774 -17.89 26.83 -3.50
C ASP A 774 -16.54 26.14 -3.77
N ARG A 775 -15.73 26.70 -4.69
CA ARG A 775 -14.41 26.19 -5.10
C ARG A 775 -13.43 27.35 -5.11
N ASP A 776 -13.07 27.83 -3.93
CA ASP A 776 -12.21 29.00 -3.82
C ASP A 776 -10.74 28.62 -4.01
N PHE A 777 -9.97 29.54 -4.59
CA PHE A 777 -8.53 29.37 -4.84
C PHE A 777 -7.69 29.31 -3.56
N ASP A 778 -8.28 29.60 -2.40
CA ASP A 778 -7.66 29.56 -1.08
C ASP A 778 -8.34 28.55 -0.13
N GLY A 779 -9.26 27.73 -0.64
CA GLY A 779 -10.01 26.73 0.12
C GLY A 779 -9.52 25.30 -0.16
N GLY A 780 -9.16 24.59 0.90
CA GLY A 780 -8.74 23.19 0.93
C GLY A 780 -9.41 22.44 2.09
N PHE A 781 -8.77 21.36 2.55
CA PHE A 781 -9.30 20.56 3.66
C PHE A 781 -8.24 19.67 4.28
N ARG A 782 -8.54 19.23 5.50
CA ARG A 782 -7.84 18.16 6.21
C ARG A 782 -8.84 17.11 6.66
N VAL A 783 -8.37 15.94 7.07
CA VAL A 783 -9.23 14.79 7.36
C VAL A 783 -9.00 14.23 8.76
N VAL A 784 -10.01 13.56 9.30
CA VAL A 784 -9.91 12.78 10.53
C VAL A 784 -10.32 11.33 10.29
N GLN A 785 -9.73 10.44 11.06
CA GLN A 785 -10.11 9.03 11.13
C GLN A 785 -10.62 8.74 12.54
N VAL A 786 -11.79 8.09 12.62
CA VAL A 786 -12.49 7.77 13.86
C VAL A 786 -12.84 6.29 13.92
N TRP A 787 -13.00 5.75 15.14
CA TRP A 787 -13.29 4.33 15.42
C TRP A 787 -14.45 4.13 16.40
#